data_AF-A0A553RE27-F1
#
_entry.id   AF-A0A553RE27-F1
#
_cell.length_a   1.000
_cell.length_b   1.000
_cell.length_c   1.000
_cell.angle_alpha   90.00
_cell.angle_beta   90.00
_cell.angle_gamma   90.00
#
_symmetry.space_group_name_H-M   'P 1'
#
loop_
_entity.id
_entity.type
_entity.pdbx_description
1 polymer ?
#
loop_
_entity_poly.entity_id
_entity_poly.type
_entity_poly.pdbx_seq_one_letter_code
_entity_poly.pdbx_strand_id
1 'polypeptide(L)'
;TAIFVQDWAERPMRFPRDIHVTCNQEEDSVLQKRAHLLIMVDFLAENNLCGQAVLRIVSRGNAIIAELLRLSDFIPAGPEYYEGKLEAKPELQDLDEEFRENNIEILTRFYLAFESVHKYVVDLIRYLDDLNEGVYIQQTLETCEALYLYGVMLLVIDQKMEGEVRERMLVSYYRYSAARSSADSNLDDICKLLRSTGFSSHAGAKRPQNYPESYFQRVPISSTFISMVSAYPLPEHRSTALATQAAMLYVCLYFTPSILHTQQAKMREIVDKYFPDNWVISIYMGITVNLMEAWEPYKAAKTALNYTLETTNIREQAGRYAASVEALRPQVQQVLKEGFLREEIVLDNIPKLLNCLRDCNVAIRWLMLHTAESAYDPNNKRLRQIKDQVISDSKYNPKILFQLLLDTAQFEFILKEKEGSERMMELAEVFSGVKPLTRVEKNENLQAWFREISKQIESLNYEDSTAAGRKTVQLIQALVEVQEFHQLESNLQVCQFLADTRKFLHQMIRTINIKEEVLITMQIVGDLSYAWQIIDSFTSIMQESIRANPSMVTKLRATFLKLASALDLPLLRINQVDSPDLLSVSQFYSGELVAYVRKVLQIIPESMFTSLAKIIKLQIHDIMEVPTRLDKDKLKDYSQLSARYEVAKLTHAISVFTEGILMMKTTLVGIIQVDPKQLLEDGIRKELVKRVAFSLHKGLIFNPKAKPSELMPKLKEMAATMDGFYRSFEYIQDYVSIYGLKIWQEEVSRIINYNVEQECNSFLRTKIQDWQSVYQSTHIPIPKYPSVDESATFIGRLCREILRITDPKTTCYIEQLNTWYDVKTHQEVTNNRLFSEIQGTLGTFGLNGLDRLLCFMIVKELQVKPLLMSSSVKSLKSMLILSRLALLLFEIAECNIFTASLY
;
A
#
# COMPACT_ATOMS: atom_id res chain seq x y z
N THR A 1 21.10 -39.82 61.40
CA THR A 1 22.26 -40.74 61.29
C THR A 1 23.11 -40.24 60.14
N ALA A 2 24.06 -39.36 60.45
CA ALA A 2 25.51 -39.55 60.25
C ALA A 2 25.92 -39.41 58.76
N ILE A 3 26.49 -38.27 58.34
CA ILE A 3 27.90 -37.83 58.47
C ILE A 3 28.77 -38.38 57.32
N PHE A 4 29.28 -37.44 56.52
CA PHE A 4 30.58 -37.42 55.83
C PHE A 4 30.79 -38.41 54.66
N VAL A 5 31.54 -38.17 53.57
CA VAL A 5 32.34 -37.09 52.96
C VAL A 5 33.44 -37.83 52.17
N GLN A 6 33.77 -37.29 51.00
CA GLN A 6 35.05 -37.42 50.28
C GLN A 6 35.49 -38.72 49.59
N ASP A 7 36.01 -38.42 48.40
CA ASP A 7 37.17 -39.01 47.74
C ASP A 7 37.03 -40.44 47.24
N TRP A 8 36.87 -40.51 45.92
CA TRP A 8 37.81 -41.30 45.12
C TRP A 8 37.92 -40.73 43.70
N ALA A 9 38.74 -39.69 43.58
CA ALA A 9 39.38 -39.33 42.33
C ALA A 9 40.76 -40.01 42.30
N GLU A 10 40.89 -41.14 41.62
CA GLU A 10 42.18 -41.65 41.11
C GLU A 10 41.93 -42.65 39.96
N ARG A 11 42.44 -42.31 38.77
CA ARG A 11 42.42 -43.09 37.51
C ARG A 11 43.37 -44.32 37.62
N PRO A 12 43.58 -45.22 36.62
CA PRO A 12 42.94 -45.43 35.29
C PRO A 12 42.64 -46.93 34.95
N MET A 13 41.71 -47.24 34.03
CA MET A 13 41.84 -48.45 33.18
C MET A 13 41.02 -48.36 31.89
N ARG A 14 41.67 -48.65 30.75
CA ARG A 14 41.13 -48.73 29.37
C ARG A 14 40.30 -50.01 29.20
N PHE A 15 39.15 -50.00 28.51
CA PHE A 15 38.87 -50.38 27.10
C PHE A 15 37.35 -50.74 27.03
N PRO A 16 36.68 -50.92 25.87
CA PRO A 16 36.92 -50.51 24.49
C PRO A 16 35.69 -49.77 23.87
N ARG A 17 35.79 -49.50 22.57
CA ARG A 17 34.88 -48.77 21.67
C ARG A 17 33.49 -49.40 21.52
N ASP A 18 32.57 -48.54 21.05
CA ASP A 18 31.33 -48.80 20.32
C ASP A 18 30.04 -49.03 21.12
N ILE A 19 29.46 -47.94 21.63
CA ILE A 19 28.00 -47.72 21.63
C ILE A 19 27.75 -46.24 21.28
N HIS A 20 27.43 -45.94 20.02
CA HIS A 20 26.86 -44.65 19.64
C HIS A 20 25.41 -44.59 20.13
N VAL A 21 25.20 -43.95 21.28
CA VAL A 21 23.87 -43.45 21.68
C VAL A 21 23.70 -42.09 21.01
N THR A 22 22.76 -41.99 20.07
CA THR A 22 22.26 -40.72 19.54
C THR A 22 21.54 -39.97 20.65
N CYS A 23 22.20 -38.95 21.20
CA CYS A 23 21.59 -38.01 22.15
C CYS A 23 20.68 -37.05 21.36
N ASN A 24 19.40 -36.99 21.72
CA ASN A 24 18.38 -36.14 21.09
C ASN A 24 18.69 -34.65 21.36
N GLN A 25 19.28 -33.96 20.37
CA GLN A 25 19.50 -32.52 20.38
C GLN A 25 18.19 -31.69 20.31
N GLU A 26 17.04 -32.32 20.01
CA GLU A 26 15.75 -31.62 19.90
C GLU A 26 15.15 -31.20 21.25
N GLU A 27 15.39 -31.94 22.35
CA GLU A 27 14.79 -31.64 23.66
C GLU A 27 15.47 -30.47 24.40
N ASP A 28 16.79 -30.30 24.26
CA ASP A 28 17.51 -29.15 24.82
C ASP A 28 17.15 -27.82 24.11
N SER A 29 16.80 -27.89 22.81
CA SER A 29 16.37 -26.72 22.02
C SER A 29 15.02 -26.14 22.46
N VAL A 30 14.15 -26.97 23.04
CA VAL A 30 12.81 -26.60 23.52
C VAL A 30 12.89 -25.84 24.85
N LEU A 31 13.83 -26.22 25.72
CA LEU A 31 14.05 -25.54 27.01
C LEU A 31 14.65 -24.14 26.84
N GLN A 32 15.55 -23.95 25.87
CA GLN A 32 16.15 -22.62 25.60
C GLN A 32 15.18 -21.62 24.96
N LYS A 33 14.28 -22.08 24.07
CA LYS A 33 13.23 -21.21 23.47
C LYS A 33 12.22 -20.72 24.49
N ARG A 34 11.78 -21.64 25.36
CA ARG A 34 10.86 -21.33 26.44
C ARG A 34 11.48 -20.30 27.39
N ALA A 35 12.76 -20.44 27.71
CA ALA A 35 13.51 -19.45 28.48
C ALA A 35 13.56 -18.08 27.78
N HIS A 36 13.87 -18.02 26.48
CA HIS A 36 14.03 -16.74 25.80
C HIS A 36 12.72 -15.95 25.63
N LEU A 37 11.58 -16.63 25.41
CA LEU A 37 10.27 -15.99 25.33
C LEU A 37 9.76 -15.51 26.70
N LEU A 38 9.94 -16.32 27.75
CA LEU A 38 9.64 -15.93 29.14
C LEU A 38 10.50 -14.74 29.58
N ILE A 39 11.80 -14.74 29.25
CA ILE A 39 12.72 -13.62 29.53
C ILE A 39 12.28 -12.34 28.81
N MET A 40 11.80 -12.42 27.57
CA MET A 40 11.39 -11.23 26.81
C MET A 40 10.04 -10.64 27.29
N VAL A 41 9.14 -11.49 27.79
CA VAL A 41 7.88 -11.07 28.44
C VAL A 41 8.16 -10.42 29.80
N ASP A 42 9.06 -10.99 30.59
CA ASP A 42 9.50 -10.40 31.86
C ASP A 42 10.32 -9.11 31.66
N PHE A 43 11.09 -9.02 30.57
CA PHE A 43 11.88 -7.82 30.23
C PHE A 43 10.98 -6.66 29.80
N LEU A 44 9.89 -6.92 29.07
CA LEU A 44 8.97 -5.87 28.61
C LEU A 44 7.81 -5.60 29.58
N ALA A 45 7.79 -6.24 30.75
CA ALA A 45 6.77 -6.03 31.76
C ALA A 45 6.71 -4.55 32.20
N GLU A 46 5.52 -4.07 32.60
CA GLU A 46 5.31 -2.67 32.97
C GLU A 46 6.18 -2.20 34.14
N ASN A 47 6.56 -3.13 35.02
CA ASN A 47 7.44 -2.88 36.16
C ASN A 47 8.93 -2.78 35.77
N ASN A 48 9.30 -3.13 34.55
CA ASN A 48 10.66 -3.01 34.04
C ASN A 48 10.89 -1.69 33.30
N LEU A 49 11.38 -0.68 34.03
CA LEU A 49 11.69 0.64 33.49
C LEU A 49 12.69 0.62 32.33
N CYS A 50 13.66 -0.29 32.35
CA CYS A 50 14.68 -0.42 31.31
C CYS A 50 14.08 -0.93 30.00
N GLY A 51 13.30 -2.01 30.09
CA GLY A 51 12.57 -2.57 28.95
C GLY A 51 11.57 -1.59 28.37
N GLN A 52 10.83 -0.86 29.22
CA GLN A 52 9.87 0.17 28.80
C GLN A 52 10.55 1.37 28.12
N ALA A 53 11.72 1.81 28.60
CA ALA A 53 12.48 2.89 27.98
C ALA A 53 12.94 2.52 26.55
N VAL A 54 13.49 1.32 26.38
CA VAL A 54 13.90 0.83 25.05
C VAL A 54 12.71 0.57 24.14
N LEU A 55 11.61 0.05 24.68
CA LEU A 55 10.40 -0.21 23.92
C LEU A 55 9.80 1.10 23.36
N ARG A 56 9.83 2.18 24.16
CA ARG A 56 9.47 3.54 23.69
C ARG A 56 10.36 4.04 22.56
N ILE A 57 11.68 3.81 22.66
CA ILE A 57 12.62 4.17 21.59
C ILE A 57 12.27 3.37 20.32
N VAL A 58 12.17 2.05 20.39
CA VAL A 58 11.85 1.18 19.26
C VAL A 58 10.49 1.54 18.62
N SER A 59 9.47 1.81 19.44
CA SER A 59 8.15 2.30 19.00
C SER A 59 8.27 3.58 18.18
N ARG A 60 8.97 4.60 18.69
CA ARG A 60 9.26 5.85 17.95
C ARG A 60 10.03 5.59 16.66
N GLY A 61 10.91 4.60 16.64
CA GLY A 61 11.68 4.26 15.46
C GLY A 61 10.83 3.79 14.28
N ASN A 62 9.86 2.91 14.54
CA ASN A 62 8.90 2.48 13.52
C ASN A 62 8.02 3.65 13.02
N ALA A 63 7.60 4.55 13.92
CA ALA A 63 6.84 5.75 13.54
C ALA A 63 7.64 6.71 12.66
N ILE A 64 8.93 6.95 12.97
CA ILE A 64 9.82 7.79 12.16
C ILE A 64 10.01 7.20 10.75
N ILE A 65 10.25 5.89 10.64
CA ILE A 65 10.41 5.25 9.33
C ILE A 65 9.14 5.39 8.49
N ALA A 66 7.95 5.20 9.10
CA ALA A 66 6.68 5.38 8.42
C ALA A 66 6.50 6.83 7.90
N GLU A 67 6.86 7.84 8.71
CA GLU A 67 6.79 9.24 8.28
C GLU A 67 7.80 9.58 7.18
N LEU A 68 9.02 9.04 7.24
CA LEU A 68 10.03 9.21 6.19
C LEU A 68 9.55 8.62 4.85
N LEU A 69 8.97 7.42 4.89
CA LEU A 69 8.40 6.78 3.70
C LEU A 69 7.22 7.59 3.15
N ARG A 70 6.32 8.06 4.03
CA ARG A 70 5.18 8.91 3.64
C ARG A 70 5.61 10.24 3.01
N LEU A 71 6.66 10.86 3.54
CA LEU A 71 7.20 12.11 3.00
C LEU A 71 7.91 11.91 1.66
N SER A 72 8.43 10.71 1.38
CA SER A 72 9.13 10.45 0.12
C SER A 72 8.24 10.62 -1.12
N ASP A 73 6.92 10.49 -0.98
CA ASP A 73 5.96 10.69 -2.07
C ASP A 73 5.75 12.18 -2.43
N PHE A 74 6.18 13.11 -1.56
CA PHE A 74 6.04 14.55 -1.76
C PHE A 74 7.30 15.19 -2.37
N ILE A 75 8.30 14.40 -2.73
CA ILE A 75 9.55 14.89 -3.33
C ILE A 75 9.28 15.18 -4.82
N PRO A 76 9.43 16.43 -5.30
CA PRO A 76 9.24 16.74 -6.71
C PRO A 76 10.24 15.96 -7.58
N ALA A 77 9.77 15.42 -8.71
CA ALA A 77 10.64 14.77 -9.68
C ALA A 77 11.53 15.82 -10.39
N GLY A 78 12.76 15.96 -9.93
CA GLY A 78 13.85 16.63 -10.64
C GLY A 78 13.92 18.16 -10.53
N PRO A 79 15.10 18.76 -10.24
CA PRO A 79 15.30 20.20 -10.12
C PRO A 79 15.75 20.87 -11.43
N GLU A 80 15.29 20.42 -12.61
CA GLU A 80 15.66 21.06 -13.89
C GLU A 80 14.89 22.37 -14.16
N TYR A 81 13.86 22.69 -13.38
CA TYR A 81 12.99 23.84 -13.67
C TYR A 81 13.41 25.16 -13.00
N TYR A 82 14.30 25.14 -12.01
CA TYR A 82 14.59 26.33 -11.19
C TYR A 82 16.09 26.63 -10.98
N GLU A 83 16.95 26.28 -11.93
CA GLU A 83 18.35 26.71 -11.89
C GLU A 83 18.67 27.83 -12.88
N GLY A 84 18.92 29.02 -12.32
CA GLY A 84 19.33 30.20 -13.07
C GLY A 84 19.61 31.44 -12.22
N LYS A 85 20.54 31.35 -11.25
CA LYS A 85 21.16 32.45 -10.47
C LYS A 85 20.20 33.40 -9.73
N LEU A 86 19.82 33.01 -8.52
CA LEU A 86 19.24 33.87 -7.48
C LEU A 86 20.34 34.69 -6.81
N GLU A 87 20.50 35.93 -7.26
CA GLU A 87 20.92 37.15 -6.53
C GLU A 87 21.36 38.18 -7.57
N ALA A 88 20.40 38.93 -8.13
CA ALA A 88 20.60 40.23 -8.82
C ALA A 88 19.33 40.82 -9.50
N LYS A 89 18.16 40.16 -9.47
CA LYS A 89 16.94 40.64 -10.18
C LYS A 89 15.69 40.67 -9.30
N PRO A 90 14.84 41.73 -9.37
CA PRO A 90 13.58 41.83 -8.64
C PRO A 90 12.61 40.67 -8.94
N GLU A 91 12.57 40.23 -10.20
CA GLU A 91 11.72 39.11 -10.67
C GLU A 91 12.03 37.77 -9.96
N LEU A 92 13.23 37.62 -9.41
CA LEU A 92 13.63 36.41 -8.69
C LEU A 92 13.32 36.48 -7.19
N GLN A 93 13.15 37.67 -6.62
CA GLN A 93 12.68 37.85 -5.23
C GLN A 93 11.19 37.52 -5.14
N ASP A 94 10.40 37.98 -6.11
CA ASP A 94 8.98 37.62 -6.21
C ASP A 94 8.80 36.10 -6.38
N LEU A 95 9.68 35.44 -7.14
CA LEU A 95 9.67 33.97 -7.32
C LEU A 95 10.05 33.22 -6.03
N ASP A 96 11.00 33.76 -5.24
CA ASP A 96 11.40 33.19 -3.95
C ASP A 96 10.29 33.35 -2.89
N GLU A 97 9.63 34.51 -2.84
CA GLU A 97 8.44 34.74 -2.01
C GLU A 97 7.29 33.83 -2.42
N GLU A 98 7.02 33.69 -3.72
CA GLU A 98 6.02 32.74 -4.24
C GLU A 98 6.36 31.30 -3.86
N PHE A 99 7.62 30.88 -3.98
CA PHE A 99 8.03 29.54 -3.58
C PHE A 99 7.83 29.32 -2.07
N ARG A 100 8.20 30.29 -1.24
CA ARG A 100 8.03 30.24 0.21
C ARG A 100 6.56 30.08 0.59
N GLU A 101 5.68 30.93 0.06
CA GLU A 101 4.24 30.92 0.34
C GLU A 101 3.60 29.57 -0.01
N ASN A 102 4.04 28.92 -1.09
CA ASN A 102 3.46 27.67 -1.56
C ASN A 102 4.05 26.41 -0.90
N ASN A 103 5.27 26.44 -0.35
CA ASN A 103 6.00 25.22 0.07
C ASN A 103 6.45 25.18 1.55
N ILE A 104 6.23 26.23 2.34
CA ILE A 104 6.75 26.28 3.72
C ILE A 104 6.18 25.17 4.64
N GLU A 105 4.93 24.78 4.45
CA GLU A 105 4.29 23.73 5.28
C GLU A 105 4.95 22.37 5.06
N ILE A 106 5.15 21.97 3.80
CA ILE A 106 5.78 20.69 3.48
C ILE A 106 7.26 20.68 3.88
N LEU A 107 7.98 21.80 3.68
CA LEU A 107 9.38 21.96 4.12
C LEU A 107 9.51 21.81 5.65
N THR A 108 8.55 22.38 6.41
CA THR A 108 8.51 22.23 7.87
C THR A 108 8.34 20.76 8.27
N ARG A 109 7.48 20.04 7.57
CA ARG A 109 7.24 18.61 7.85
C ARG A 109 8.45 17.74 7.56
N PHE A 110 9.18 17.99 6.47
CA PHE A 110 10.47 17.36 6.19
C PHE A 110 11.50 17.64 7.30
N TYR A 111 11.63 18.91 7.74
CA TYR A 111 12.55 19.27 8.81
C TYR A 111 12.22 18.55 10.13
N LEU A 112 10.95 18.48 10.52
CA LEU A 112 10.54 17.78 11.75
C LEU A 112 10.82 16.27 11.70
N ALA A 113 10.68 15.64 10.54
CA ALA A 113 11.04 14.23 10.36
C ALA A 113 12.56 14.02 10.51
N PHE A 114 13.36 14.91 9.91
CA PHE A 114 14.82 14.93 10.04
C PHE A 114 15.31 15.17 11.48
N GLU A 115 14.68 16.12 12.17
CA GLU A 115 14.94 16.37 13.59
C GLU A 115 14.59 15.15 14.44
N SER A 116 13.50 14.44 14.12
CA SER A 116 13.08 13.23 14.85
C SER A 116 14.11 12.10 14.74
N VAL A 117 14.77 11.95 13.59
CA VAL A 117 15.87 10.98 13.39
C VAL A 117 17.08 11.33 14.24
N HIS A 118 17.46 12.62 14.30
CA HIS A 118 18.55 13.06 15.18
C HIS A 118 18.19 12.86 16.66
N LYS A 119 16.98 13.22 17.06
CA LYS A 119 16.49 13.03 18.43
C LYS A 119 16.45 11.55 18.82
N TYR A 120 16.08 10.67 17.90
CA TYR A 120 16.09 9.22 18.13
C TYR A 120 17.46 8.71 18.58
N VAL A 121 18.53 9.08 17.85
CA VAL A 121 19.88 8.61 18.20
C VAL A 121 20.40 9.25 19.48
N VAL A 122 20.07 10.53 19.74
CA VAL A 122 20.40 11.19 21.01
C VAL A 122 19.72 10.49 22.20
N ASP A 123 18.42 10.17 22.08
CA ASP A 123 17.68 9.46 23.11
C ASP A 123 18.21 8.03 23.31
N LEU A 124 18.63 7.36 22.22
CA LEU A 124 19.28 6.05 22.29
C LEU A 124 20.63 6.11 23.00
N ILE A 125 21.48 7.09 22.68
CA ILE A 125 22.78 7.28 23.35
C ILE A 125 22.56 7.54 24.84
N ARG A 126 21.61 8.40 25.19
CA ARG A 126 21.26 8.67 26.59
C ARG A 126 20.81 7.41 27.32
N TYR A 127 19.93 6.60 26.71
CA TYR A 127 19.51 5.33 27.30
C TYR A 127 20.70 4.39 27.53
N LEU A 128 21.64 4.35 26.59
CA LEU A 128 22.86 3.55 26.70
C LEU A 128 23.77 4.06 27.83
N ASP A 129 23.90 5.38 27.98
CA ASP A 129 24.65 5.99 29.08
C ASP A 129 24.02 5.67 30.44
N ASP A 130 22.69 5.82 30.58
CA ASP A 130 21.93 5.44 31.78
C ASP A 130 22.16 3.96 32.14
N LEU A 131 22.25 3.09 31.14
CA LEU A 131 22.49 1.66 31.33
C LEU A 131 23.93 1.37 31.79
N ASN A 132 24.93 2.09 31.27
CA ASN A 132 26.32 2.02 31.73
C ASN A 132 26.49 2.56 33.15
N GLU A 133 25.78 3.64 33.49
CA GLU A 133 25.82 4.25 34.81
C GLU A 133 25.09 3.41 35.88
N GLY A 134 24.42 2.32 35.47
CA GLY A 134 23.73 1.41 36.37
C GLY A 134 22.41 1.98 36.90
N VAL A 135 21.80 2.93 36.18
CA VAL A 135 20.46 3.48 36.50
C VAL A 135 19.41 2.36 36.52
N TYR A 136 19.59 1.35 35.67
CA TYR A 136 18.75 0.15 35.63
C TYR A 136 19.43 -1.00 36.39
N ILE A 137 18.79 -1.45 37.48
CA ILE A 137 19.32 -2.51 38.34
C ILE A 137 19.21 -3.87 37.61
N GLN A 138 20.34 -4.59 37.46
CA GLN A 138 20.44 -5.99 37.02
C GLN A 138 19.93 -6.32 35.61
N GLN A 139 20.19 -5.51 34.58
CA GLN A 139 19.75 -5.84 33.22
C GLN A 139 20.85 -5.72 32.18
N THR A 140 20.97 -6.75 31.34
CA THR A 140 21.87 -6.82 30.19
C THR A 140 21.20 -6.29 28.93
N LEU A 141 22.01 -5.67 28.06
CA LEU A 141 21.56 -5.09 26.79
C LEU A 141 21.04 -6.17 25.83
N GLU A 142 19.73 -6.32 25.67
CA GLU A 142 19.14 -7.34 24.78
C GLU A 142 18.61 -6.79 23.43
N THR A 143 18.54 -5.47 23.23
CA THR A 143 17.77 -4.90 22.09
C THR A 143 18.62 -4.33 20.97
N CYS A 144 19.17 -5.22 20.14
CA CYS A 144 19.75 -4.93 18.82
C CYS A 144 18.77 -4.20 17.86
N GLU A 145 17.46 -4.33 18.12
CA GLU A 145 16.37 -3.76 17.33
C GLU A 145 16.45 -2.22 17.22
N ALA A 146 16.82 -1.50 18.30
CA ALA A 146 16.91 -0.03 18.28
C ALA A 146 18.06 0.46 17.38
N LEU A 147 19.23 -0.18 17.46
CA LEU A 147 20.37 0.15 16.61
C LEU A 147 20.07 -0.16 15.13
N TYR A 148 19.40 -1.28 14.88
CA TYR A 148 18.93 -1.66 13.56
C TYR A 148 17.97 -0.61 12.97
N LEU A 149 16.95 -0.16 13.72
CA LEU A 149 16.00 0.83 13.24
C LEU A 149 16.67 2.16 12.91
N TYR A 150 17.65 2.61 13.71
CA TYR A 150 18.44 3.79 13.37
C TYR A 150 19.18 3.62 12.04
N GLY A 151 19.87 2.49 11.86
CA GLY A 151 20.54 2.20 10.60
C GLY A 151 19.58 2.14 9.40
N VAL A 152 18.38 1.58 9.59
CA VAL A 152 17.32 1.58 8.57
C VAL A 152 16.86 3.00 8.25
N MET A 153 16.65 3.88 9.23
CA MET A 153 16.29 5.29 8.97
C MET A 153 17.32 5.95 8.06
N LEU A 154 18.61 5.82 8.38
CA LEU A 154 19.69 6.42 7.58
C LEU A 154 19.67 5.89 6.13
N LEU A 155 19.55 4.57 5.96
CA LEU A 155 19.48 3.94 4.64
C LEU A 155 18.23 4.36 3.85
N VAL A 156 17.07 4.43 4.50
CA VAL A 156 15.81 4.86 3.87
C VAL A 156 15.91 6.30 3.40
N ILE A 157 16.47 7.19 4.22
CA ILE A 157 16.67 8.60 3.84
C ILE A 157 17.54 8.68 2.58
N ASP A 158 18.70 8.00 2.54
CA ASP A 158 19.58 8.04 1.36
C ASP A 158 18.95 7.40 0.12
N GLN A 159 18.14 6.35 0.30
CA GLN A 159 17.49 5.65 -0.81
C GLN A 159 16.31 6.44 -1.40
N LYS A 160 15.55 7.13 -0.55
CA LYS A 160 14.30 7.82 -0.92
C LYS A 160 14.46 9.31 -1.15
N MET A 161 15.48 9.93 -0.55
CA MET A 161 15.70 11.36 -0.56
C MET A 161 17.15 11.64 -0.95
N GLU A 162 17.39 12.02 -2.20
CA GLU A 162 18.76 12.26 -2.69
C GLU A 162 19.49 13.34 -1.88
N GLY A 163 20.82 13.22 -1.78
CA GLY A 163 21.66 14.12 -0.98
C GLY A 163 21.45 15.60 -1.31
N GLU A 164 21.49 15.96 -2.60
CA GLU A 164 21.29 17.35 -3.02
C GLU A 164 19.90 17.88 -2.69
N VAL A 165 18.87 17.04 -2.84
CA VAL A 165 17.48 17.43 -2.57
C VAL A 165 17.30 17.73 -1.08
N ARG A 166 17.83 16.86 -0.20
CA ARG A 166 17.77 17.06 1.26
C ARG A 166 18.49 18.34 1.70
N GLU A 167 19.69 18.58 1.18
CA GLU A 167 20.45 19.80 1.50
C GLU A 167 19.69 21.06 1.06
N ARG A 168 19.13 21.06 -0.15
CA ARG A 168 18.32 22.17 -0.66
C ARG A 168 17.06 22.39 0.18
N MET A 169 16.39 21.32 0.62
CA MET A 169 15.23 21.40 1.52
C MET A 169 15.59 22.02 2.87
N LEU A 170 16.68 21.58 3.50
CA LEU A 170 17.17 22.12 4.77
C LEU A 170 17.55 23.60 4.65
N VAL A 171 18.26 23.97 3.57
CA VAL A 171 18.63 25.37 3.30
C VAL A 171 17.39 26.23 3.07
N SER A 172 16.41 25.74 2.29
CA SER A 172 15.17 26.45 2.02
C SER A 172 14.37 26.67 3.31
N TYR A 173 14.23 25.62 4.12
CA TYR A 173 13.58 25.72 5.43
C TYR A 173 14.26 26.75 6.34
N TYR A 174 15.60 26.68 6.45
CA TYR A 174 16.38 27.62 7.27
C TYR A 174 16.17 29.07 6.82
N ARG A 175 16.24 29.34 5.51
CA ARG A 175 16.01 30.68 4.93
C ARG A 175 14.63 31.23 5.28
N TYR A 176 13.59 30.41 5.15
CA TYR A 176 12.20 30.86 5.34
C TYR A 176 11.75 30.90 6.80
N SER A 177 12.41 30.12 7.66
CA SER A 177 12.11 29.96 9.09
C SER A 177 13.05 30.77 9.99
N ALA A 178 13.98 31.57 9.44
CA ALA A 178 14.90 32.43 10.20
C ALA A 178 14.22 33.43 11.16
N ALA A 179 12.91 33.66 11.02
CA ALA A 179 12.10 34.45 11.95
C ALA A 179 11.48 33.63 13.12
N ARG A 180 11.53 32.28 13.07
CA ARG A 180 10.97 31.34 14.05
C ARG A 180 12.03 30.49 14.76
N SER A 181 13.28 30.50 14.31
CA SER A 181 14.37 29.78 14.95
C SER A 181 14.75 30.44 16.29
N SER A 182 14.23 29.88 17.38
CA SER A 182 14.80 30.05 18.72
C SER A 182 16.27 29.60 18.72
N ALA A 183 17.09 30.21 19.57
CA ALA A 183 18.52 29.95 19.71
C ALA A 183 18.92 28.49 20.09
N ASP A 184 17.95 27.58 20.25
CA ASP A 184 18.11 26.17 20.67
C ASP A 184 17.85 25.12 19.57
N SER A 185 17.76 25.50 18.28
CA SER A 185 17.56 24.50 17.21
C SER A 185 18.84 23.69 16.95
N ASN A 186 18.78 22.36 17.03
CA ASN A 186 19.87 21.41 16.69
C ASN A 186 20.20 21.37 15.17
N LEU A 187 19.98 22.46 14.45
CA LEU A 187 19.99 22.53 12.99
C LEU A 187 21.37 22.17 12.41
N ASP A 188 22.45 22.62 13.06
CA ASP A 188 23.81 22.29 12.64
C ASP A 188 24.09 20.78 12.70
N ASP A 189 23.63 20.11 13.76
CA ASP A 189 23.84 18.67 13.93
C ASP A 189 22.93 17.85 13.00
N ILE A 190 21.71 18.33 12.73
CA ILE A 190 20.82 17.76 11.70
C ILE A 190 21.47 17.90 10.32
N CYS A 191 22.01 19.07 9.98
CA CYS A 191 22.71 19.29 8.71
C CYS A 191 23.99 18.45 8.58
N LYS A 192 24.74 18.25 9.68
CA LYS A 192 25.90 17.32 9.68
C LYS A 192 25.44 15.89 9.43
N LEU A 193 24.39 15.44 10.12
CA LEU A 193 23.84 14.10 9.96
C LEU A 193 23.34 13.87 8.53
N LEU A 194 22.63 14.83 7.92
CA LEU A 194 21.95 14.64 6.63
C LEU A 194 22.70 15.14 5.41
N ARG A 195 23.96 15.57 5.56
CA ARG A 195 24.83 15.96 4.45
C ARG A 195 24.88 14.88 3.37
N SER A 196 24.95 15.27 2.11
CA SER A 196 25.08 14.36 0.99
C SER A 196 26.21 13.34 1.23
N THR A 197 25.89 12.07 1.06
CA THR A 197 26.84 10.94 1.13
C THR A 197 27.47 10.65 -0.25
N GLY A 198 26.95 11.28 -1.31
CA GLY A 198 27.24 10.92 -2.70
C GLY A 198 26.54 9.65 -3.19
N PHE A 199 25.75 8.99 -2.33
CA PHE A 199 24.96 7.82 -2.73
C PHE A 199 23.82 8.23 -3.66
N SER A 200 23.57 7.42 -4.68
CA SER A 200 22.41 7.55 -5.56
C SER A 200 21.84 6.18 -5.88
N SER A 201 20.50 6.10 -5.90
CA SER A 201 19.74 4.88 -6.20
C SER A 201 19.55 4.66 -7.71
N HIS A 202 20.05 5.58 -8.55
CA HIS A 202 19.98 5.46 -10.00
C HIS A 202 20.80 4.27 -10.54
N ALA A 203 20.25 3.58 -11.54
CA ALA A 203 20.91 2.43 -12.15
C ALA A 203 22.30 2.81 -12.73
N GLY A 204 23.34 2.10 -12.30
CA GLY A 204 24.72 2.36 -12.72
C GLY A 204 25.47 3.42 -11.90
N ALA A 205 24.83 4.01 -10.88
CA ALA A 205 25.53 4.87 -9.91
C ALA A 205 26.59 4.07 -9.14
N LYS A 206 27.79 4.65 -8.99
CA LYS A 206 28.86 4.01 -8.22
C LYS A 206 28.64 4.26 -6.74
N ARG A 207 28.74 3.21 -5.93
CA ARG A 207 28.75 3.32 -4.47
C ARG A 207 29.90 4.23 -4.02
N PRO A 208 29.64 5.24 -3.16
CA PRO A 208 30.68 6.09 -2.60
C PRO A 208 31.70 5.31 -1.76
N GLN A 209 32.91 5.84 -1.66
CA GLN A 209 33.94 5.27 -0.81
C GLN A 209 33.52 5.35 0.66
N ASN A 210 33.75 4.28 1.42
CA ASN A 210 33.41 4.16 2.84
C ASN A 210 31.92 4.35 3.18
N TYR A 211 31.01 4.09 2.23
CA TYR A 211 29.57 4.11 2.46
C TYR A 211 29.06 2.68 2.73
N PRO A 212 28.11 2.44 3.67
CA PRO A 212 27.44 3.42 4.54
C PRO A 212 28.16 3.70 5.87
N GLU A 213 29.32 3.10 6.14
CA GLU A 213 29.98 3.20 7.45
C GLU A 213 30.33 4.63 7.85
N SER A 214 30.80 5.46 6.92
CA SER A 214 31.09 6.88 7.18
C SER A 214 29.82 7.68 7.48
N TYR A 215 28.68 7.27 6.94
CA TYR A 215 27.39 7.87 7.25
C TYR A 215 26.94 7.46 8.66
N PHE A 216 27.04 6.18 9.00
CA PHE A 216 26.68 5.65 10.31
C PHE A 216 27.58 6.20 11.43
N GLN A 217 28.83 6.56 11.12
CA GLN A 217 29.78 7.16 12.06
C GLN A 217 29.54 8.64 12.35
N ARG A 218 28.62 9.33 11.64
CA ARG A 218 28.38 10.78 11.85
C ARG A 218 27.87 11.10 13.25
N VAL A 219 27.16 10.17 13.87
CA VAL A 219 26.77 10.23 15.29
C VAL A 219 27.36 8.98 15.98
N PRO A 220 28.43 9.13 16.77
CA PRO A 220 29.12 7.97 17.34
C PRO A 220 28.29 7.32 18.45
N ILE A 221 28.24 5.99 18.43
CA ILE A 221 27.66 5.16 19.50
C ILE A 221 28.81 4.41 20.18
N SER A 222 28.75 4.22 21.51
CA SER A 222 29.84 3.59 22.27
C SER A 222 30.18 2.19 21.75
N SER A 223 31.46 1.96 21.48
CA SER A 223 31.99 0.72 20.91
C SER A 223 31.72 -0.51 21.78
N THR A 224 31.60 -0.32 23.09
CA THR A 224 31.26 -1.38 24.05
C THR A 224 29.89 -1.97 23.73
N PHE A 225 28.89 -1.11 23.49
CA PHE A 225 27.54 -1.57 23.15
C PHE A 225 27.44 -2.19 21.77
N ILE A 226 28.13 -1.61 20.78
CA ILE A 226 28.14 -2.19 19.44
C ILE A 226 28.75 -3.61 19.49
N SER A 227 29.77 -3.83 20.32
CA SER A 227 30.38 -5.15 20.50
C SER A 227 29.45 -6.18 21.17
N MET A 228 28.60 -5.74 22.12
CA MET A 228 27.58 -6.57 22.78
C MET A 228 26.44 -6.94 21.83
N VAL A 229 25.98 -5.99 21.01
CA VAL A 229 24.97 -6.21 19.95
C VAL A 229 25.49 -7.15 18.85
N SER A 230 26.81 -7.21 18.67
CA SER A 230 27.49 -8.12 17.75
C SER A 230 27.67 -9.56 18.30
N ALA A 231 27.11 -9.85 19.48
CA ALA A 231 27.08 -11.16 20.12
C ALA A 231 25.62 -11.66 20.21
N TYR A 232 24.97 -11.82 19.06
CA TYR A 232 23.63 -12.42 19.02
C TYR A 232 23.67 -13.82 19.67
N PRO A 233 22.70 -14.18 20.53
CA PRO A 233 22.58 -15.53 21.06
C PRO A 233 22.49 -16.53 19.89
N LEU A 234 22.99 -17.76 20.07
CA LEU A 234 22.98 -18.80 19.07
C LEU A 234 21.57 -19.40 18.91
N PRO A 235 20.87 -19.25 17.77
CA PRO A 235 19.65 -20.01 17.51
C PRO A 235 19.98 -21.17 16.56
N GLU A 236 19.66 -22.40 16.95
CA GLU A 236 19.93 -23.63 16.20
C GLU A 236 18.90 -23.88 15.06
N HIS A 237 18.45 -22.84 14.35
CA HIS A 237 17.37 -22.96 13.34
C HIS A 237 17.74 -22.48 11.94
N ARG A 238 16.97 -22.98 10.95
CA ARG A 238 17.16 -22.75 9.51
C ARG A 238 17.01 -21.27 9.11
N SER A 239 17.73 -20.86 8.08
CA SER A 239 17.87 -19.49 7.53
C SER A 239 16.58 -18.67 7.40
N THR A 240 15.45 -19.27 6.98
CA THR A 240 14.17 -18.55 6.84
C THR A 240 13.60 -18.05 8.18
N ALA A 241 13.71 -18.84 9.25
CA ALA A 241 13.22 -18.43 10.57
C ALA A 241 14.10 -17.34 11.20
N LEU A 242 15.36 -17.25 10.75
CA LEU A 242 16.33 -16.24 11.19
C LEU A 242 16.34 -14.99 10.32
N ALA A 243 15.48 -14.88 9.31
CA ALA A 243 15.61 -13.84 8.30
C ALA A 243 15.51 -12.41 8.88
N THR A 244 14.66 -12.17 9.87
CA THR A 244 14.56 -10.88 10.57
C THR A 244 15.84 -10.58 11.35
N GLN A 245 16.41 -11.57 12.05
CA GLN A 245 17.67 -11.42 12.77
C GLN A 245 18.85 -11.19 11.82
N ALA A 246 18.86 -11.90 10.68
CA ALA A 246 19.87 -11.75 9.64
C ALA A 246 19.83 -10.34 9.03
N ALA A 247 18.63 -9.78 8.80
CA ALA A 247 18.45 -8.41 8.36
C ALA A 247 18.96 -7.39 9.39
N MET A 248 18.63 -7.58 10.68
CA MET A 248 19.14 -6.76 11.77
C MET A 248 20.66 -6.80 11.85
N LEU A 249 21.24 -8.00 11.80
CA LEU A 249 22.69 -8.21 11.84
C LEU A 249 23.39 -7.54 10.65
N TYR A 250 22.85 -7.66 9.44
CA TYR A 250 23.38 -7.00 8.25
C TYR A 250 23.53 -5.49 8.45
N VAL A 251 22.49 -4.82 8.97
CA VAL A 251 22.54 -3.37 9.24
C VAL A 251 23.51 -3.06 10.38
N CYS A 252 23.47 -3.84 11.47
CA CYS A 252 24.33 -3.62 12.63
C CYS A 252 25.82 -3.74 12.32
N LEU A 253 26.21 -4.59 11.36
CA LEU A 253 27.61 -4.77 10.96
C LEU A 253 28.25 -3.49 10.42
N TYR A 254 27.49 -2.54 9.87
CA TYR A 254 28.03 -1.25 9.41
C TYR A 254 28.43 -0.31 10.56
N PHE A 255 27.93 -0.54 11.78
CA PHE A 255 28.43 0.15 12.99
C PHE A 255 29.76 -0.45 13.48
N THR A 256 30.14 -1.67 13.02
CA THR A 256 31.46 -2.27 13.28
C THR A 256 32.17 -2.71 11.98
N PRO A 257 32.68 -1.75 11.16
CA PRO A 257 33.31 -2.07 9.88
C PRO A 257 34.56 -2.97 10.00
N SER A 258 35.20 -3.00 11.17
CA SER A 258 36.35 -3.85 11.44
C SER A 258 36.03 -5.34 11.29
N ILE A 259 34.82 -5.77 11.64
CA ILE A 259 34.35 -7.15 11.43
C ILE A 259 34.30 -7.44 9.92
N LEU A 260 33.68 -6.56 9.14
CA LEU A 260 33.53 -6.69 7.69
C LEU A 260 34.86 -6.72 6.94
N HIS A 261 35.85 -5.92 7.36
CA HIS A 261 37.16 -5.83 6.69
C HIS A 261 38.18 -6.88 7.16
N THR A 262 38.30 -7.10 8.48
CA THR A 262 39.48 -7.75 9.07
C THR A 262 39.18 -9.08 9.76
N GLN A 263 37.99 -9.29 10.32
CA GLN A 263 37.69 -10.47 11.14
C GLN A 263 37.14 -11.63 10.29
N GLN A 264 38.01 -12.33 9.59
CA GLN A 264 37.63 -13.43 8.68
C GLN A 264 36.90 -14.59 9.37
N ALA A 265 37.37 -15.02 10.54
CA ALA A 265 36.75 -16.13 11.29
C ALA A 265 35.32 -15.78 11.72
N LYS A 266 35.14 -14.59 12.31
CA LYS A 266 33.82 -14.11 12.75
C LYS A 266 32.86 -13.92 11.57
N MET A 267 33.33 -13.35 10.45
CA MET A 267 32.48 -13.23 9.25
C MET A 267 32.10 -14.57 8.63
N ARG A 268 33.00 -15.57 8.67
CA ARG A 268 32.67 -16.93 8.21
C ARG A 268 31.56 -17.54 9.06
N GLU A 269 31.68 -17.47 10.39
CA GLU A 269 30.64 -17.94 11.30
C GLU A 269 29.29 -17.24 11.05
N ILE A 270 29.31 -15.92 10.86
CA ILE A 270 28.10 -15.14 10.54
C ILE A 270 27.46 -15.60 9.22
N VAL A 271 28.26 -15.78 8.16
CA VAL A 271 27.74 -16.20 6.85
C VAL A 271 27.22 -17.63 6.90
N ASP A 272 27.97 -18.57 7.47
CA ASP A 272 27.58 -19.98 7.54
C ASP A 272 26.27 -20.16 8.33
N LYS A 273 26.02 -19.29 9.32
CA LYS A 273 24.85 -19.37 10.17
C LYS A 273 23.63 -18.60 9.63
N TYR A 274 23.81 -17.36 9.18
CA TYR A 274 22.70 -16.47 8.80
C TYR A 274 22.48 -16.37 7.29
N PHE A 275 23.51 -16.66 6.49
CA PHE A 275 23.50 -16.51 5.02
C PHE A 275 24.03 -17.76 4.27
N PRO A 276 23.74 -19.02 4.69
CA PRO A 276 24.26 -20.21 4.03
C PRO A 276 23.66 -20.45 2.63
N ASP A 277 22.41 -20.02 2.45
CA ASP A 277 21.60 -20.24 1.25
C ASP A 277 20.89 -18.96 0.77
N ASN A 278 21.05 -17.84 1.48
CA ASN A 278 20.40 -16.57 1.19
C ASN A 278 21.45 -15.47 1.01
N TRP A 279 21.59 -14.95 -0.22
CA TRP A 279 22.43 -13.77 -0.51
C TRP A 279 21.61 -12.57 -0.98
N VAL A 280 20.30 -12.74 -1.18
CA VAL A 280 19.35 -11.64 -1.35
C VAL A 280 18.45 -11.60 -0.12
N ILE A 281 18.44 -10.48 0.59
CA ILE A 281 17.67 -10.28 1.82
C ILE A 281 16.73 -9.08 1.71
N SER A 282 15.74 -9.00 2.59
CA SER A 282 14.88 -7.82 2.78
C SER A 282 15.21 -7.18 4.11
N ILE A 283 15.62 -5.91 4.12
CA ILE A 283 16.03 -5.25 5.36
C ILE A 283 14.87 -4.62 6.12
N TYR A 284 13.86 -4.05 5.45
CA TYR A 284 12.67 -3.47 6.07
C TYR A 284 11.59 -3.28 4.99
N MET A 285 10.36 -3.76 5.23
CA MET A 285 9.19 -3.60 4.33
C MET A 285 9.53 -3.72 2.83
N GLY A 286 10.16 -4.84 2.47
CA GLY A 286 10.46 -5.20 1.08
C GLY A 286 11.66 -4.47 0.45
N ILE A 287 12.42 -3.65 1.19
CA ILE A 287 13.68 -3.08 0.70
C ILE A 287 14.69 -4.23 0.52
N THR A 288 14.92 -4.63 -0.73
CA THR A 288 15.82 -5.73 -1.08
C THR A 288 17.28 -5.30 -1.12
N VAL A 289 18.17 -6.18 -0.66
CA VAL A 289 19.61 -6.00 -0.68
C VAL A 289 20.29 -7.27 -1.16
N ASN A 290 21.20 -7.11 -2.13
CA ASN A 290 22.07 -8.19 -2.58
C ASN A 290 23.42 -8.12 -1.87
N LEU A 291 23.72 -9.15 -1.07
CA LEU A 291 24.94 -9.20 -0.25
C LEU A 291 26.22 -9.22 -1.11
N MET A 292 26.17 -9.76 -2.34
CA MET A 292 27.34 -9.72 -3.23
C MET A 292 27.76 -8.28 -3.53
N GLU A 293 26.79 -7.41 -3.81
CA GLU A 293 27.05 -6.01 -4.11
C GLU A 293 27.32 -5.21 -2.84
N ALA A 294 26.49 -5.45 -1.80
CA ALA A 294 26.60 -4.76 -0.53
C ALA A 294 27.93 -5.04 0.18
N TRP A 295 28.49 -6.25 0.03
CA TRP A 295 29.73 -6.62 0.69
C TRP A 295 30.98 -6.62 -0.20
N GLU A 296 30.87 -6.24 -1.47
CA GLU A 296 31.99 -6.17 -2.41
C GLU A 296 33.22 -5.39 -1.91
N PRO A 297 33.10 -4.23 -1.21
CA PRO A 297 34.27 -3.49 -0.73
C PRO A 297 34.91 -4.09 0.54
N TYR A 298 34.26 -5.05 1.22
CA TYR A 298 34.74 -5.58 2.50
C TYR A 298 35.38 -6.96 2.35
N LYS A 299 36.70 -7.02 2.53
CA LYS A 299 37.49 -8.23 2.26
C LYS A 299 37.05 -9.48 3.04
N ALA A 300 36.83 -9.37 4.35
CA ALA A 300 36.44 -10.53 5.16
C ALA A 300 35.02 -11.01 4.82
N ALA A 301 34.07 -10.08 4.69
CA ALA A 301 32.68 -10.40 4.32
C ALA A 301 32.57 -11.02 2.91
N LYS A 302 33.24 -10.42 1.92
CA LYS A 302 33.32 -10.96 0.55
C LYS A 302 33.92 -12.36 0.52
N THR A 303 34.98 -12.59 1.28
CA THR A 303 35.64 -13.91 1.34
C THR A 303 34.72 -14.97 1.96
N ALA A 304 34.01 -14.61 3.03
CA ALA A 304 33.05 -15.51 3.67
C ALA A 304 31.86 -15.83 2.74
N LEU A 305 31.29 -14.83 2.06
CA LEU A 305 30.14 -15.00 1.18
C LEU A 305 30.44 -15.80 -0.09
N ASN A 306 31.69 -15.83 -0.56
CA ASN A 306 32.04 -16.56 -1.78
C ASN A 306 31.69 -18.05 -1.72
N TYR A 307 31.72 -18.69 -0.55
CA TYR A 307 31.30 -20.09 -0.38
C TYR A 307 29.80 -20.28 -0.66
N THR A 308 28.96 -19.37 -0.16
CA THR A 308 27.52 -19.34 -0.47
C THR A 308 27.27 -19.17 -1.97
N LEU A 309 28.11 -18.39 -2.64
CA LEU A 309 27.97 -18.00 -4.05
C LEU A 309 28.67 -18.95 -5.04
N GLU A 310 29.14 -20.11 -4.58
CA GLU A 310 29.69 -21.14 -5.47
C GLU A 310 28.61 -21.69 -6.41
N THR A 311 28.97 -21.90 -7.68
CA THR A 311 28.06 -22.40 -8.73
C THR A 311 27.39 -23.72 -8.35
N THR A 312 28.10 -24.58 -7.60
CA THR A 312 27.59 -25.85 -7.06
C THR A 312 26.50 -25.62 -6.01
N ASN A 313 26.74 -24.75 -5.03
CA ASN A 313 25.76 -24.42 -4.00
C ASN A 313 24.52 -23.72 -4.60
N ILE A 314 24.72 -22.77 -5.51
CA ILE A 314 23.61 -22.08 -6.20
C ILE A 314 22.73 -23.11 -6.93
N ARG A 315 23.34 -24.05 -7.65
CA ARG A 315 22.62 -25.11 -8.36
C ARG A 315 21.88 -26.04 -7.39
N GLU A 316 22.51 -26.42 -6.28
CA GLU A 316 21.90 -27.27 -5.26
C GLU A 316 20.67 -26.60 -4.63
N GLN A 317 20.78 -25.35 -4.18
CA GLN A 317 19.66 -24.62 -3.59
C GLN A 317 18.55 -24.38 -4.60
N ALA A 318 18.88 -23.90 -5.80
CA ALA A 318 17.90 -23.67 -6.86
C ALA A 318 17.16 -24.97 -7.25
N GLY A 319 17.90 -26.07 -7.41
CA GLY A 319 17.32 -27.39 -7.67
C GLY A 319 16.44 -27.92 -6.54
N ARG A 320 16.83 -27.69 -5.28
CA ARG A 320 16.03 -28.03 -4.10
C ARG A 320 14.68 -27.30 -4.10
N TYR A 321 14.67 -26.00 -4.38
CA TYR A 321 13.43 -25.23 -4.44
C TYR A 321 12.57 -25.58 -5.67
N ALA A 322 13.18 -25.94 -6.81
CA ALA A 322 12.45 -26.47 -7.95
C ALA A 322 11.68 -27.75 -7.59
N ALA A 323 12.36 -28.73 -6.98
CA ALA A 323 11.76 -29.98 -6.54
C ALA A 323 10.69 -29.75 -5.46
N SER A 324 10.92 -28.79 -4.56
CA SER A 324 9.95 -28.42 -3.53
C SER A 324 8.67 -27.86 -4.14
N VAL A 325 8.76 -26.93 -5.10
CA VAL A 325 7.57 -26.37 -5.79
C VAL A 325 6.81 -27.45 -6.55
N GLU A 326 7.52 -28.36 -7.22
CA GLU A 326 6.92 -29.48 -7.95
C GLU A 326 6.14 -30.44 -7.03
N ALA A 327 6.65 -30.68 -5.82
CA ALA A 327 5.99 -31.51 -4.82
C ALA A 327 4.85 -30.80 -4.06
N LEU A 328 5.03 -29.54 -3.68
CA LEU A 328 4.09 -28.78 -2.82
C LEU A 328 2.82 -28.36 -3.57
N ARG A 329 2.94 -27.97 -4.84
CA ARG A 329 1.80 -27.51 -5.64
C ARG A 329 0.61 -28.49 -5.66
N PRO A 330 0.77 -29.79 -6.02
CA PRO A 330 -0.35 -30.72 -6.00
C PRO A 330 -0.87 -30.99 -4.58
N GLN A 331 -0.01 -30.93 -3.55
CA GLN A 331 -0.42 -31.13 -2.16
C GLN A 331 -1.34 -30.00 -1.69
N VAL A 332 -0.96 -28.73 -1.89
CA VAL A 332 -1.79 -27.59 -1.50
C VAL A 332 -3.10 -27.58 -2.29
N GLN A 333 -3.05 -27.88 -3.59
CA GLN A 333 -4.27 -27.99 -4.41
C GLN A 333 -5.20 -29.10 -3.95
N GLN A 334 -4.67 -30.23 -3.49
CA GLN A 334 -5.46 -31.31 -2.91
C GLN A 334 -6.11 -30.88 -1.59
N VAL A 335 -5.37 -30.16 -0.75
CA VAL A 335 -5.88 -29.62 0.52
C VAL A 335 -7.01 -28.62 0.28
N LEU A 336 -6.90 -27.80 -0.76
CA LEU A 336 -7.92 -26.82 -1.16
C LEU A 336 -9.12 -27.42 -1.92
N LYS A 337 -9.12 -28.73 -2.22
CA LYS A 337 -10.31 -29.36 -2.80
C LYS A 337 -11.48 -29.28 -1.84
N GLU A 338 -12.65 -28.99 -2.39
CA GLU A 338 -13.89 -28.86 -1.63
C GLU A 338 -14.14 -30.11 -0.76
N GLY A 339 -14.41 -29.89 0.52
CA GLY A 339 -14.66 -30.96 1.49
C GLY A 339 -13.43 -31.64 2.09
N PHE A 340 -12.19 -31.27 1.74
CA PHE A 340 -10.97 -31.82 2.37
C PHE A 340 -10.65 -31.14 3.72
N LEU A 341 -10.66 -29.80 3.77
CA LEU A 341 -10.49 -29.02 5.00
C LEU A 341 -11.76 -29.03 5.87
N ARG A 342 -12.29 -30.20 6.24
CA ARG A 342 -13.33 -30.31 7.29
C ARG A 342 -12.66 -30.21 8.66
N GLU A 343 -13.35 -29.61 9.64
CA GLU A 343 -12.81 -29.37 10.99
C GLU A 343 -12.18 -30.63 11.60
N GLU A 344 -12.85 -31.78 11.47
CA GLU A 344 -12.36 -33.07 12.00
C GLU A 344 -11.03 -33.51 11.34
N ILE A 345 -10.94 -33.42 10.01
CA ILE A 345 -9.75 -33.80 9.24
C ILE A 345 -8.59 -32.84 9.50
N VAL A 346 -8.88 -31.54 9.64
CA VAL A 346 -7.89 -30.51 9.96
C VAL A 346 -7.25 -30.83 11.30
N LEU A 347 -8.07 -31.01 12.34
CA LEU A 347 -7.59 -31.27 13.71
C LEU A 347 -6.77 -32.57 13.82
N ASP A 348 -7.12 -33.60 13.05
CA ASP A 348 -6.37 -34.87 13.04
C ASP A 348 -5.03 -34.78 12.28
N ASN A 349 -4.83 -33.75 11.45
CA ASN A 349 -3.66 -33.61 10.59
C ASN A 349 -2.88 -32.30 10.79
N ILE A 350 -3.13 -31.54 11.87
CA ILE A 350 -2.50 -30.24 12.14
C ILE A 350 -0.98 -30.25 11.91
N PRO A 351 -0.18 -31.19 12.47
CA PRO A 351 1.28 -31.15 12.28
C PRO A 351 1.70 -31.28 10.82
N LYS A 352 0.98 -32.10 10.04
CA LYS A 352 1.25 -32.30 8.61
C LYS A 352 0.87 -31.06 7.80
N LEU A 353 -0.28 -30.46 8.12
CA LEU A 353 -0.78 -29.24 7.48
C LEU A 353 0.15 -28.05 7.74
N LEU A 354 0.59 -27.86 8.98
CA LEU A 354 1.50 -26.79 9.37
C LEU A 354 2.89 -26.97 8.73
N ASN A 355 3.41 -28.20 8.65
CA ASN A 355 4.67 -28.47 7.95
C ASN A 355 4.57 -28.15 6.45
N CYS A 356 3.47 -28.57 5.79
CA CYS A 356 3.23 -28.26 4.38
C CYS A 356 3.19 -26.73 4.14
N LEU A 357 2.45 -26.02 4.99
CA LEU A 357 2.30 -24.57 4.89
C LEU A 357 3.64 -23.84 5.16
N ARG A 358 4.42 -24.30 6.14
CA ARG A 358 5.79 -23.82 6.39
C ARG A 358 6.67 -23.98 5.15
N ASP A 359 6.69 -25.18 4.58
CA ASP A 359 7.55 -25.49 3.43
C ASP A 359 7.13 -24.67 2.18
N CYS A 360 5.82 -24.38 2.01
CA CYS A 360 5.32 -23.46 1.00
C CYS A 360 5.86 -22.03 1.19
N ASN A 361 5.70 -21.46 2.39
CA ASN A 361 6.16 -20.10 2.69
C ASN A 361 7.70 -19.97 2.54
N VAL A 362 8.45 -20.98 2.98
CA VAL A 362 9.92 -21.03 2.81
C VAL A 362 10.31 -21.01 1.32
N ALA A 363 9.65 -21.83 0.49
CA ALA A 363 9.91 -21.86 -0.95
C ALA A 363 9.52 -20.55 -1.65
N ILE A 364 8.35 -19.99 -1.31
CA ILE A 364 7.87 -18.72 -1.86
C ILE A 364 8.85 -17.59 -1.52
N ARG A 365 9.28 -17.48 -0.25
CA ARG A 365 10.22 -16.44 0.19
C ARG A 365 11.53 -16.49 -0.58
N TRP A 366 12.15 -17.68 -0.65
CA TRP A 366 13.44 -17.82 -1.31
C TRP A 366 13.35 -17.47 -2.81
N LEU A 367 12.34 -18.01 -3.50
CA LEU A 367 12.15 -17.76 -4.93
C LEU A 367 11.82 -16.30 -5.22
N MET A 368 10.92 -15.66 -4.46
CA MET A 368 10.58 -14.25 -4.67
C MET A 368 11.81 -13.34 -4.48
N LEU A 369 12.61 -13.56 -3.44
CA LEU A 369 13.82 -12.76 -3.19
C LEU A 369 14.89 -12.98 -4.28
N HIS A 370 15.23 -14.23 -4.57
CA HIS A 370 16.35 -14.55 -5.47
C HIS A 370 16.03 -14.36 -6.95
N THR A 371 14.76 -14.13 -7.32
CA THR A 371 14.34 -13.80 -8.69
C THR A 371 13.88 -12.36 -8.86
N ALA A 372 13.80 -11.57 -7.77
CA ALA A 372 13.39 -10.17 -7.81
C ALA A 372 14.34 -9.33 -8.68
N GLU A 373 13.80 -8.60 -9.65
CA GLU A 373 14.61 -7.75 -10.52
C GLU A 373 15.30 -6.60 -9.77
N SER A 374 14.62 -6.05 -8.76
CA SER A 374 15.14 -4.98 -7.90
C SER A 374 16.39 -5.37 -7.10
N ALA A 375 16.68 -6.66 -6.96
CA ALA A 375 17.84 -7.16 -6.22
C ALA A 375 19.10 -7.32 -7.09
N TYR A 376 19.05 -7.08 -8.40
CA TYR A 376 20.20 -7.27 -9.29
C TYR A 376 20.40 -6.07 -10.20
N ASP A 377 21.54 -5.39 -10.08
CA ASP A 377 21.92 -4.34 -11.03
C ASP A 377 22.11 -4.93 -12.44
N PRO A 378 21.32 -4.51 -13.45
CA PRO A 378 21.43 -5.01 -14.81
C PRO A 378 22.78 -4.67 -15.47
N ASN A 379 23.53 -3.70 -14.96
CA ASN A 379 24.84 -3.35 -15.50
C ASN A 379 25.94 -4.32 -15.04
N ASN A 380 25.75 -5.02 -13.91
CA ASN A 380 26.72 -5.95 -13.37
C ASN A 380 26.60 -7.35 -14.00
N LYS A 381 27.60 -7.74 -14.79
CA LYS A 381 27.61 -9.03 -15.51
C LYS A 381 27.57 -10.25 -14.57
N ARG A 382 28.26 -10.20 -13.43
CA ARG A 382 28.33 -11.34 -12.48
C ARG A 382 26.98 -11.55 -11.79
N LEU A 383 26.32 -10.47 -11.38
CA LEU A 383 24.99 -10.51 -10.78
C LEU A 383 23.96 -11.07 -11.75
N ARG A 384 23.99 -10.65 -13.01
CA ARG A 384 23.12 -11.22 -14.06
C ARG A 384 23.35 -12.72 -14.26
N GLN A 385 24.60 -13.16 -14.35
CA GLN A 385 24.91 -14.59 -14.50
C GLN A 385 24.37 -15.44 -13.35
N ILE A 386 24.47 -14.95 -12.11
CA ILE A 386 23.91 -15.65 -10.94
C ILE A 386 22.39 -15.67 -11.00
N LYS A 387 21.75 -14.53 -11.32
CA LYS A 387 20.29 -14.47 -11.50
C LYS A 387 19.82 -15.45 -12.58
N ASP A 388 20.48 -15.46 -13.74
CA ASP A 388 20.15 -16.35 -14.86
C ASP A 388 20.35 -17.82 -14.47
N GLN A 389 21.41 -18.13 -13.70
CA GLN A 389 21.62 -19.46 -13.15
C GLN A 389 20.49 -19.86 -12.20
N VAL A 390 20.11 -18.99 -11.26
CA VAL A 390 18.99 -19.24 -10.33
C VAL A 390 17.70 -19.49 -11.11
N ILE A 391 17.37 -18.64 -12.09
CA ILE A 391 16.15 -18.79 -12.91
C ILE A 391 16.15 -20.13 -13.65
N SER A 392 17.28 -20.49 -14.27
CA SER A 392 17.45 -21.74 -15.02
C SER A 392 17.35 -22.97 -14.10
N ASP A 393 18.19 -23.03 -13.07
CA ASP A 393 18.32 -24.20 -12.19
C ASP A 393 17.08 -24.40 -11.30
N SER A 394 16.35 -23.32 -10.98
CA SER A 394 15.08 -23.40 -10.24
C SER A 394 13.86 -23.70 -11.12
N LYS A 395 14.04 -23.75 -12.46
CA LYS A 395 12.94 -23.83 -13.44
C LYS A 395 11.87 -22.77 -13.19
N TYR A 396 12.31 -21.55 -12.87
CA TYR A 396 11.42 -20.50 -12.41
C TYR A 396 10.33 -20.18 -13.43
N ASN A 397 9.09 -20.12 -12.96
CA ASN A 397 7.95 -19.64 -13.72
C ASN A 397 7.10 -18.74 -12.83
N PRO A 398 6.95 -17.45 -13.17
CA PRO A 398 6.26 -16.49 -12.32
C PRO A 398 4.76 -16.83 -12.16
N LYS A 399 4.12 -17.45 -13.16
CA LYS A 399 2.72 -17.89 -13.06
C LYS A 399 2.56 -19.07 -12.09
N ILE A 400 3.52 -19.99 -12.07
CA ILE A 400 3.51 -21.14 -11.15
C ILE A 400 3.77 -20.67 -9.72
N LEU A 401 4.76 -19.79 -9.51
CA LEU A 401 5.04 -19.23 -8.19
C LEU A 401 3.86 -18.41 -7.67
N PHE A 402 3.25 -17.58 -8.52
CA PHE A 402 2.04 -16.84 -8.17
C PHE A 402 0.89 -17.78 -7.77
N GLN A 403 0.65 -18.86 -8.52
CA GLN A 403 -0.36 -19.85 -8.16
C GLN A 403 -0.07 -20.49 -6.81
N LEU A 404 1.20 -20.84 -6.52
CA LEU A 404 1.59 -21.38 -5.22
C LEU A 404 1.36 -20.37 -4.09
N LEU A 405 1.69 -19.09 -4.28
CA LEU A 405 1.40 -18.02 -3.31
C LEU A 405 -0.11 -17.87 -3.08
N LEU A 406 -0.90 -17.87 -4.14
CA LEU A 406 -2.35 -17.75 -4.08
C LEU A 406 -2.99 -18.91 -3.31
N ASP A 407 -2.59 -20.14 -3.65
CA ASP A 407 -3.09 -21.35 -3.01
C ASP A 407 -2.62 -21.42 -1.54
N THR A 408 -1.36 -21.05 -1.24
CA THR A 408 -0.84 -21.01 0.12
C THR A 408 -1.57 -19.97 0.98
N ALA A 409 -1.86 -18.79 0.43
CA ALA A 409 -2.60 -17.75 1.15
C ALA A 409 -4.05 -18.18 1.46
N GLN A 410 -4.72 -18.87 0.53
CA GLN A 410 -6.04 -19.46 0.78
C GLN A 410 -5.98 -20.55 1.84
N PHE A 411 -5.00 -21.43 1.76
CA PHE A 411 -4.83 -22.51 2.72
C PHE A 411 -4.62 -21.94 4.13
N GLU A 412 -3.76 -20.94 4.27
CA GLU A 412 -3.52 -20.25 5.54
C GLU A 412 -4.78 -19.54 6.06
N PHE A 413 -5.50 -18.84 5.19
CA PHE A 413 -6.75 -18.15 5.55
C PHE A 413 -7.80 -19.13 6.09
N ILE A 414 -8.03 -20.25 5.41
CA ILE A 414 -9.02 -21.26 5.82
C ILE A 414 -8.59 -21.95 7.13
N LEU A 415 -7.29 -22.16 7.34
CA LEU A 415 -6.78 -22.77 8.56
C LEU A 415 -7.01 -21.82 9.76
N LYS A 416 -6.71 -20.53 9.61
CA LYS A 416 -6.91 -19.50 10.65
C LYS A 416 -8.38 -19.26 10.99
N GLU A 417 -9.30 -19.23 10.01
CA GLU A 417 -10.75 -19.10 10.29
C GLU A 417 -11.30 -20.26 11.14
N LYS A 418 -10.61 -21.42 11.15
CA LYS A 418 -11.04 -22.61 11.89
C LYS A 418 -10.41 -22.73 13.29
N GLU A 419 -9.51 -21.82 13.69
CA GLU A 419 -8.90 -21.79 15.02
C GLU A 419 -9.79 -21.13 16.10
N GLY A 420 -10.99 -20.66 15.75
CA GLY A 420 -12.19 -20.83 16.57
C GLY A 420 -12.25 -20.18 17.96
N SER A 421 -11.70 -18.98 18.17
CA SER A 421 -12.02 -18.15 19.36
C SER A 421 -13.44 -17.56 19.29
N GLU A 422 -13.92 -17.17 18.09
CA GLU A 422 -15.25 -16.55 17.91
C GLU A 422 -16.42 -17.49 18.25
N ARG A 423 -16.28 -18.80 18.02
CA ARG A 423 -17.31 -19.79 18.40
C ARG A 423 -17.40 -20.03 19.91
N MET A 424 -16.33 -19.77 20.66
CA MET A 424 -16.35 -19.86 22.12
C MET A 424 -17.11 -18.71 22.76
N MET A 425 -17.03 -17.51 22.17
CA MET A 425 -17.79 -16.34 22.61
C MET A 425 -19.28 -16.50 22.28
N GLU A 426 -19.63 -17.05 21.11
CA GLU A 426 -21.02 -17.45 20.78
C GLU A 426 -21.56 -18.51 21.76
N LEU A 427 -20.73 -19.48 22.18
CA LEU A 427 -21.11 -20.45 23.20
C LEU A 427 -21.35 -19.77 24.57
N ALA A 428 -20.40 -18.95 25.04
CA ALA A 428 -20.52 -18.22 26.30
C ALA A 428 -21.75 -17.31 26.34
N GLU A 429 -22.09 -16.64 25.23
CA GLU A 429 -23.32 -15.85 25.10
C GLU A 429 -24.59 -16.70 25.16
N VAL A 430 -24.60 -17.89 24.56
CA VAL A 430 -25.73 -18.84 24.65
C VAL A 430 -25.90 -19.38 26.08
N PHE A 431 -24.80 -19.62 26.80
CA PHE A 431 -24.79 -20.11 28.19
C PHE A 431 -25.02 -19.02 29.26
N SER A 432 -24.83 -17.74 28.91
CA SER A 432 -25.10 -16.59 29.78
C SER A 432 -26.60 -16.41 30.09
N GLY A 433 -27.48 -16.98 29.27
CA GLY A 433 -28.94 -16.90 29.39
C GLY A 433 -29.58 -15.71 28.68
N VAL A 434 -28.85 -15.05 27.78
CA VAL A 434 -29.31 -13.86 27.03
C VAL A 434 -30.18 -14.24 25.81
N LYS A 435 -30.01 -15.45 25.24
CA LYS A 435 -30.90 -15.99 24.18
C LYS A 435 -31.90 -17.01 24.78
N PRO A 436 -33.22 -16.81 24.62
CA PRO A 436 -34.21 -17.77 25.10
C PRO A 436 -34.18 -19.04 24.23
N LEU A 437 -33.86 -20.19 24.84
CA LEU A 437 -34.15 -21.50 24.26
C LEU A 437 -35.67 -21.65 24.21
N THR A 438 -36.28 -21.26 23.10
CA THR A 438 -37.70 -21.46 22.86
C THR A 438 -37.99 -22.96 22.85
N ARG A 439 -38.55 -23.47 23.98
CA ARG A 439 -39.10 -24.83 24.24
C ARG A 439 -38.33 -25.73 25.21
N VAL A 440 -37.68 -25.17 26.25
CA VAL A 440 -37.24 -25.95 27.42
C VAL A 440 -37.97 -25.43 28.66
N GLU A 441 -38.59 -26.30 29.46
CA GLU A 441 -39.16 -25.91 30.75
C GLU A 441 -38.06 -25.38 31.68
N LYS A 442 -38.33 -24.28 32.38
CA LYS A 442 -37.35 -23.59 33.22
C LYS A 442 -36.88 -24.51 34.35
N ASN A 443 -35.63 -24.97 34.30
CA ASN A 443 -34.97 -25.70 35.37
C ASN A 443 -33.81 -24.86 35.94
N GLU A 444 -34.02 -24.30 37.13
CA GLU A 444 -33.07 -23.37 37.77
C GLU A 444 -31.75 -24.07 38.16
N ASN A 445 -31.78 -25.38 38.45
CA ASN A 445 -30.60 -26.16 38.80
C ASN A 445 -29.70 -26.42 37.59
N LEU A 446 -30.29 -26.79 36.45
CA LEU A 446 -29.53 -26.95 35.19
C LEU A 446 -28.94 -25.62 34.74
N GLN A 447 -29.68 -24.52 34.88
CA GLN A 447 -29.19 -23.19 34.55
C GLN A 447 -28.00 -22.77 35.42
N ALA A 448 -28.06 -23.03 36.73
CA ALA A 448 -26.93 -22.78 37.64
C ALA A 448 -25.72 -23.65 37.30
N TRP A 449 -25.95 -24.92 36.97
CA TRP A 449 -24.90 -25.86 36.58
C TRP A 449 -24.20 -25.46 35.27
N PHE A 450 -24.96 -25.08 34.24
CA PHE A 450 -24.40 -24.60 32.98
C PHE A 450 -23.62 -23.28 33.13
N ARG A 451 -24.06 -22.38 34.02
CA ARG A 451 -23.28 -21.17 34.36
C ARG A 451 -21.95 -21.51 35.03
N GLU A 452 -21.93 -22.52 35.89
CA GLU A 452 -20.70 -22.97 36.53
C GLU A 452 -19.74 -23.62 35.52
N ILE A 453 -20.24 -24.43 34.58
CA ILE A 453 -19.45 -24.97 33.47
C ILE A 453 -18.90 -23.85 32.56
N SER A 454 -19.70 -22.83 32.23
CA SER A 454 -19.25 -21.65 31.47
C SER A 454 -18.10 -20.94 32.18
N LYS A 455 -18.24 -20.69 33.49
CA LYS A 455 -17.19 -20.08 34.31
C LYS A 455 -15.93 -20.95 34.38
N GLN A 456 -16.09 -22.27 34.41
CA GLN A 456 -14.96 -23.20 34.40
C GLN A 456 -14.22 -23.20 33.06
N ILE A 457 -14.94 -23.08 31.93
CA ILE A 457 -14.37 -22.90 30.59
C ILE A 457 -13.63 -21.56 30.48
N GLU A 458 -14.24 -20.46 30.97
CA GLU A 458 -13.60 -19.13 31.00
C GLU A 458 -12.36 -19.08 31.90
N SER A 459 -12.31 -19.92 32.94
CA SER A 459 -11.18 -20.03 33.88
C SER A 459 -10.06 -20.98 33.43
N LEU A 460 -10.09 -21.49 32.20
CA LEU A 460 -9.01 -22.33 31.67
C LEU A 460 -7.77 -21.46 31.45
N ASN A 461 -6.74 -21.64 32.29
CA ASN A 461 -5.43 -21.03 32.07
C ASN A 461 -4.66 -21.86 31.03
N TYR A 462 -4.36 -21.25 29.88
CA TYR A 462 -3.71 -21.89 28.74
C TYR A 462 -2.18 -22.00 28.87
N GLU A 463 -1.57 -21.37 29.87
CA GLU A 463 -0.12 -21.44 30.13
C GLU A 463 0.35 -22.87 30.48
N ASP A 464 -0.53 -23.68 31.07
CA ASP A 464 -0.32 -25.11 31.28
C ASP A 464 -1.32 -25.92 30.44
N SER A 465 -0.92 -26.18 29.19
CA SER A 465 -1.68 -26.97 28.23
C SER A 465 -2.07 -28.36 28.74
N THR A 466 -1.30 -28.92 29.69
CA THR A 466 -1.57 -30.24 30.27
C THR A 466 -2.62 -30.18 31.37
N ALA A 467 -2.63 -29.11 32.16
CA ALA A 467 -3.68 -28.86 33.15
C ALA A 467 -5.00 -28.43 32.48
N ALA A 468 -4.94 -27.53 31.50
CA ALA A 468 -6.09 -27.10 30.71
C ALA A 468 -6.72 -28.28 29.94
N GLY A 469 -5.89 -29.13 29.32
CA GLY A 469 -6.35 -30.35 28.67
C GLY A 469 -7.04 -31.32 29.63
N ARG A 470 -6.48 -31.56 30.82
CA ARG A 470 -7.09 -32.42 31.86
C ARG A 470 -8.41 -31.87 32.39
N LYS A 471 -8.49 -30.57 32.66
CA LYS A 471 -9.72 -29.90 33.11
C LYS A 471 -10.80 -29.95 32.03
N THR A 472 -10.42 -29.83 30.76
CA THR A 472 -11.35 -29.98 29.63
C THR A 472 -11.91 -31.40 29.50
N VAL A 473 -11.09 -32.44 29.71
CA VAL A 473 -11.55 -33.84 29.75
C VAL A 473 -12.57 -34.05 30.89
N GLN A 474 -12.34 -33.43 32.05
CA GLN A 474 -13.30 -33.48 33.17
C GLN A 474 -14.64 -32.81 32.83
N LEU A 475 -14.62 -31.68 32.12
CA LEU A 475 -15.84 -31.00 31.65
C LEU A 475 -16.60 -31.85 30.62
N ILE A 476 -15.91 -32.54 29.72
CA ILE A 476 -16.53 -33.48 28.77
C ILE A 476 -17.22 -34.61 29.53
N GLN A 477 -16.55 -35.19 30.52
CA GLN A 477 -17.08 -36.27 31.34
C GLN A 477 -18.32 -35.81 32.12
N ALA A 478 -18.29 -34.61 32.71
CA ALA A 478 -19.42 -34.02 33.41
C ALA A 478 -20.64 -33.80 32.47
N LEU A 479 -20.41 -33.44 31.21
CA LEU A 479 -21.48 -33.33 30.19
C LEU A 479 -22.04 -34.68 29.72
N VAL A 480 -21.27 -35.77 29.81
CA VAL A 480 -21.77 -37.14 29.58
C VAL A 480 -22.65 -37.57 30.75
N GLU A 481 -22.18 -37.37 31.98
CA GLU A 481 -22.90 -37.74 33.20
C GLU A 481 -24.23 -36.99 33.37
N VAL A 482 -24.28 -35.70 33.02
CA VAL A 482 -25.53 -34.92 33.03
C VAL A 482 -26.49 -35.33 31.92
N GLN A 483 -26.02 -35.94 30.82
CA GLN A 483 -26.96 -36.50 29.85
C GLN A 483 -27.66 -37.75 30.40
N GLU A 484 -26.95 -38.55 31.20
CA GLU A 484 -27.46 -39.79 31.81
C GLU A 484 -28.33 -39.52 33.06
N PHE A 485 -28.02 -38.48 33.84
CA PHE A 485 -28.83 -38.03 34.98
C PHE A 485 -29.87 -36.97 34.57
N HIS A 486 -31.14 -37.13 34.96
CA HIS A 486 -32.29 -36.22 34.75
C HIS A 486 -33.21 -36.47 33.54
N GLN A 487 -33.24 -37.66 32.92
CA GLN A 487 -34.18 -37.95 31.81
C GLN A 487 -34.10 -36.94 30.64
N LEU A 488 -32.96 -36.25 30.49
CA LEU A 488 -32.73 -35.25 29.43
C LEU A 488 -32.72 -35.87 28.03
N GLU A 489 -32.60 -37.19 27.94
CA GLU A 489 -32.84 -38.01 26.74
C GLU A 489 -34.20 -37.74 26.08
N SER A 490 -35.20 -37.31 26.85
CA SER A 490 -36.53 -36.96 26.36
C SER A 490 -36.57 -35.67 25.54
N ASN A 491 -35.56 -34.80 25.67
CA ASN A 491 -35.47 -33.53 24.95
C ASN A 491 -34.35 -33.58 23.90
N LEU A 492 -34.74 -33.88 22.66
CA LEU A 492 -33.83 -34.01 21.51
C LEU A 492 -32.97 -32.77 21.29
N GLN A 493 -33.48 -31.56 21.56
CA GLN A 493 -32.73 -30.31 21.38
C GLN A 493 -31.62 -30.17 22.43
N VAL A 494 -31.88 -30.53 23.68
CA VAL A 494 -30.88 -30.52 24.76
C VAL A 494 -29.83 -31.61 24.52
N CYS A 495 -30.23 -32.79 24.06
CA CYS A 495 -29.30 -33.87 23.69
C CYS A 495 -28.38 -33.48 22.53
N GLN A 496 -28.92 -32.88 21.47
CA GLN A 496 -28.12 -32.37 20.36
C GLN A 496 -27.14 -31.29 20.84
N PHE A 497 -27.60 -30.38 21.70
CA PHE A 497 -26.79 -29.30 22.24
C PHE A 497 -25.66 -29.79 23.16
N LEU A 498 -25.92 -30.79 24.01
CA LEU A 498 -24.88 -31.46 24.82
C LEU A 498 -23.88 -32.20 23.93
N ALA A 499 -24.34 -32.85 22.88
CA ALA A 499 -23.48 -33.52 21.91
C ALA A 499 -22.58 -32.52 21.15
N ASP A 500 -23.14 -31.40 20.70
CA ASP A 500 -22.39 -30.32 20.05
C ASP A 500 -21.37 -29.71 21.02
N THR A 501 -21.75 -29.45 22.28
CA THR A 501 -20.84 -28.92 23.33
C THR A 501 -19.68 -29.87 23.61
N ARG A 502 -19.93 -31.18 23.73
CA ARG A 502 -18.85 -32.17 23.85
C ARG A 502 -17.96 -32.20 22.63
N LYS A 503 -18.53 -32.12 21.42
CA LYS A 503 -17.77 -32.02 20.17
C LYS A 503 -16.84 -30.80 20.21
N PHE A 504 -17.32 -29.65 20.67
CA PHE A 504 -16.51 -28.43 20.83
C PHE A 504 -15.40 -28.59 21.88
N LEU A 505 -15.67 -29.16 23.06
CA LEU A 505 -14.62 -29.40 24.05
C LEU A 505 -13.57 -30.41 23.58
N HIS A 506 -13.98 -31.43 22.80
CA HIS A 506 -13.04 -32.33 22.14
C HIS A 506 -12.17 -31.60 21.10
N GLN A 507 -12.75 -30.67 20.34
CA GLN A 507 -11.99 -29.80 19.43
C GLN A 507 -11.02 -28.88 20.20
N MET A 508 -11.44 -28.39 21.37
CA MET A 508 -10.63 -27.53 22.24
C MET A 508 -9.39 -28.26 22.78
N ILE A 509 -9.52 -29.51 23.24
CA ILE A 509 -8.36 -30.34 23.64
C ILE A 509 -7.36 -30.48 22.50
N ARG A 510 -7.86 -30.71 21.27
CA ARG A 510 -7.01 -30.88 20.09
C ARG A 510 -6.29 -29.59 19.69
N THR A 511 -6.92 -28.44 19.90
CA THR A 511 -6.36 -27.11 19.61
C THR A 511 -5.39 -26.65 20.69
N ILE A 512 -5.69 -26.89 21.97
CA ILE A 512 -4.79 -26.62 23.12
C ILE A 512 -3.47 -27.42 23.01
N ASN A 513 -3.50 -28.57 22.33
CA ASN A 513 -2.32 -29.40 22.13
C ASN A 513 -1.41 -28.89 21.00
N ILE A 514 -1.82 -27.87 20.24
CA ILE A 514 -0.91 -27.13 19.35
C ILE A 514 -0.03 -26.27 20.25
N LYS A 515 1.26 -26.60 20.32
CA LYS A 515 2.22 -25.78 21.06
C LYS A 515 2.22 -24.36 20.49
N GLU A 516 2.11 -23.36 21.35
CA GLU A 516 2.21 -21.93 21.01
C GLU A 516 3.47 -21.63 20.18
N GLU A 517 4.57 -22.32 20.44
CA GLU A 517 5.81 -22.27 19.66
C GLU A 517 5.63 -22.54 18.15
N VAL A 518 4.72 -23.46 17.79
CA VAL A 518 4.45 -23.80 16.39
C VAL A 518 3.67 -22.68 15.72
N LEU A 519 2.75 -22.03 16.43
CA LEU A 519 2.00 -20.87 15.94
C LEU A 519 2.91 -19.66 15.75
N ILE A 520 3.81 -19.39 16.71
CA ILE A 520 4.83 -18.34 16.60
C ILE A 520 5.75 -18.61 15.41
N THR A 521 6.24 -19.85 15.27
CA THR A 521 7.08 -20.23 14.12
C THR A 521 6.33 -20.05 12.81
N MET A 522 5.03 -20.35 12.79
CA MET A 522 4.19 -20.15 11.61
C MET A 522 3.99 -18.68 11.29
N GLN A 523 3.78 -17.82 12.29
CA GLN A 523 3.68 -16.38 12.10
C GLN A 523 4.97 -15.80 11.52
N ILE A 524 6.14 -16.21 12.04
CA ILE A 524 7.45 -15.77 11.56
C ILE A 524 7.70 -16.24 10.12
N VAL A 525 7.42 -17.52 9.82
CA VAL A 525 7.65 -18.07 8.48
C VAL A 525 6.62 -17.58 7.46
N GLY A 526 5.39 -17.33 7.91
CA GLY A 526 4.28 -16.83 7.10
C GLY A 526 4.33 -15.33 6.82
N ASP A 527 5.20 -14.58 7.49
CA ASP A 527 5.39 -13.15 7.27
C ASP A 527 5.74 -12.85 5.80
N LEU A 528 4.97 -11.92 5.21
CA LEU A 528 5.10 -11.52 3.81
C LEU A 528 5.72 -10.11 3.66
N SER A 529 6.27 -9.52 4.74
CA SER A 529 6.90 -8.18 4.72
C SER A 529 8.01 -8.04 3.68
N TYR A 530 8.74 -9.12 3.40
CA TYR A 530 9.80 -9.16 2.39
C TYR A 530 9.29 -8.93 0.96
N ALA A 531 8.01 -9.23 0.71
CA ALA A 531 7.40 -9.12 -0.60
C ALA A 531 6.72 -7.75 -0.83
N TRP A 532 6.73 -6.84 0.16
CA TRP A 532 6.00 -5.57 0.10
C TRP A 532 6.24 -4.78 -1.20
N GLN A 533 7.48 -4.75 -1.68
CA GLN A 533 7.83 -4.14 -2.97
C GLN A 533 7.83 -5.14 -4.13
N ILE A 534 8.24 -6.39 -3.88
CA ILE A 534 8.38 -7.43 -4.91
C ILE A 534 7.02 -7.84 -5.51
N ILE A 535 5.95 -7.77 -4.71
CA ILE A 535 4.61 -8.21 -5.11
C ILE A 535 4.10 -7.45 -6.35
N ASP A 536 4.57 -6.22 -6.56
CA ASP A 536 4.17 -5.41 -7.71
C ASP A 536 4.52 -6.07 -9.06
N SER A 537 5.58 -6.88 -9.09
CA SER A 537 5.98 -7.66 -10.27
C SER A 537 4.93 -8.71 -10.69
N PHE A 538 4.05 -9.11 -9.77
CA PHE A 538 2.95 -10.04 -10.05
C PHE A 538 1.64 -9.35 -10.46
N THR A 539 1.57 -8.01 -10.41
CA THR A 539 0.35 -7.23 -10.72
C THR A 539 -0.22 -7.60 -12.08
N SER A 540 0.60 -7.66 -13.11
CA SER A 540 0.13 -8.01 -14.47
C SER A 540 -0.44 -9.42 -14.53
N ILE A 541 0.16 -10.38 -13.81
CA ILE A 541 -0.34 -11.76 -13.75
C ILE A 541 -1.68 -11.81 -13.01
N MET A 542 -1.81 -11.09 -11.88
CA MET A 542 -3.08 -10.95 -11.16
C MET A 542 -4.17 -10.35 -12.06
N GLN A 543 -3.87 -9.25 -12.74
CA GLN A 543 -4.80 -8.57 -13.64
C GLN A 543 -5.21 -9.43 -14.84
N GLU A 544 -4.28 -10.15 -15.47
CA GLU A 544 -4.58 -11.13 -16.53
C GLU A 544 -5.50 -12.24 -16.03
N SER A 545 -5.26 -12.72 -14.80
CA SER A 545 -6.04 -13.81 -14.19
C SER A 545 -7.47 -13.36 -13.89
N ILE A 546 -7.66 -12.13 -13.40
CA ILE A 546 -8.98 -11.49 -13.21
C ILE A 546 -9.67 -11.28 -14.56
N ARG A 547 -8.95 -10.78 -15.57
CA ARG A 547 -9.51 -10.54 -16.92
C ARG A 547 -10.02 -11.85 -17.54
N ALA A 548 -9.32 -12.95 -17.32
CA ALA A 548 -9.74 -14.27 -17.80
C ALA A 548 -10.90 -14.86 -16.98
N ASN A 549 -10.90 -14.66 -15.65
CA ASN A 549 -11.96 -15.13 -14.76
C ASN A 549 -12.18 -14.14 -13.59
N PRO A 550 -13.24 -13.32 -13.61
CA PRO A 550 -13.49 -12.32 -12.57
C PRO A 550 -13.69 -12.89 -11.16
N SER A 551 -14.15 -14.14 -11.03
CA SER A 551 -14.29 -14.80 -9.72
C SER A 551 -12.95 -15.00 -8.98
N MET A 552 -11.81 -14.86 -9.67
CA MET A 552 -10.47 -14.91 -9.08
C MET A 552 -10.24 -13.85 -7.99
N VAL A 553 -11.03 -12.77 -7.97
CA VAL A 553 -10.98 -11.76 -6.91
C VAL A 553 -11.24 -12.37 -5.54
N THR A 554 -12.16 -13.34 -5.44
CA THR A 554 -12.46 -14.06 -4.19
C THR A 554 -11.23 -14.79 -3.63
N LYS A 555 -10.40 -15.34 -4.53
CA LYS A 555 -9.16 -16.04 -4.23
C LYS A 555 -8.04 -15.08 -3.84
N LEU A 556 -7.93 -13.95 -4.55
CA LEU A 556 -6.95 -12.89 -4.29
C LEU A 556 -7.16 -12.21 -2.93
N ARG A 557 -8.40 -12.17 -2.43
CA ARG A 557 -8.71 -11.69 -1.07
C ARG A 557 -7.81 -12.30 0.00
N ALA A 558 -7.56 -13.60 -0.07
CA ALA A 558 -6.68 -14.28 0.90
C ALA A 558 -5.22 -13.81 0.79
N THR A 559 -4.73 -13.55 -0.44
CA THR A 559 -3.40 -12.99 -0.67
C THR A 559 -3.28 -11.56 -0.13
N PHE A 560 -4.31 -10.73 -0.28
CA PHE A 560 -4.34 -9.38 0.29
C PHE A 560 -4.35 -9.41 1.82
N LEU A 561 -5.09 -10.34 2.44
CA LEU A 561 -5.07 -10.55 3.88
C LEU A 561 -3.71 -11.06 4.39
N LYS A 562 -3.05 -11.93 3.63
CA LYS A 562 -1.68 -12.35 3.95
C LYS A 562 -0.70 -11.18 3.87
N LEU A 563 -0.80 -10.31 2.88
CA LEU A 563 -0.02 -9.07 2.83
C LEU A 563 -0.33 -8.14 4.00
N ALA A 564 -1.58 -8.09 4.45
CA ALA A 564 -1.98 -7.28 5.61
C ALA A 564 -1.29 -7.73 6.92
N SER A 565 -0.93 -9.00 7.05
CA SER A 565 -0.16 -9.47 8.22
C SER A 565 1.26 -8.92 8.31
N ALA A 566 1.82 -8.39 7.21
CA ALA A 566 3.13 -7.73 7.23
C ALA A 566 3.15 -6.45 8.09
N LEU A 567 1.97 -5.87 8.37
CA LEU A 567 1.82 -4.68 9.20
C LEU A 567 2.04 -5.00 10.68
N ASP A 568 1.92 -6.26 11.10
CA ASP A 568 2.06 -6.66 12.49
C ASP A 568 3.45 -6.28 13.03
N LEU A 569 4.51 -6.50 12.23
CA LEU A 569 5.89 -6.23 12.64
C LEU A 569 6.15 -4.75 13.01
N PRO A 570 5.86 -3.76 12.13
CA PRO A 570 6.06 -2.35 12.48
C PRO A 570 5.06 -1.81 13.53
N LEU A 571 3.88 -2.44 13.68
CA LEU A 571 2.86 -1.97 14.61
C LEU A 571 2.96 -2.60 16.01
N LEU A 572 3.56 -3.79 16.14
CA LEU A 572 3.62 -4.54 17.40
C LEU A 572 4.20 -3.69 18.53
N ARG A 573 5.37 -3.07 18.31
CA ARG A 573 6.08 -2.27 19.31
C ARG A 573 5.36 -0.97 19.63
N ILE A 574 4.63 -0.41 18.66
CA ILE A 574 3.84 0.82 18.84
C ILE A 574 2.62 0.53 19.72
N ASN A 575 1.96 -0.60 19.47
CA ASN A 575 0.82 -1.08 20.23
C ASN A 575 1.21 -1.46 21.67
N GLN A 576 2.37 -2.09 21.88
CA GLN A 576 2.85 -2.48 23.22
C GLN A 576 3.09 -1.30 24.19
N VAL A 577 3.23 -0.08 23.69
CA VAL A 577 3.43 1.14 24.50
C VAL A 577 2.19 2.04 24.49
N ASP A 578 1.10 1.62 23.86
CA ASP A 578 -0.10 2.44 23.64
C ASP A 578 0.23 3.83 23.06
N SER A 579 1.16 3.88 22.10
CA SER A 579 1.60 5.14 21.52
C SER A 579 0.48 5.80 20.70
N PRO A 580 0.32 7.14 20.78
CA PRO A 580 -0.64 7.86 19.94
C PRO A 580 -0.33 7.73 18.43
N ASP A 581 0.89 7.34 18.07
CA ASP A 581 1.31 7.15 16.68
C ASP A 581 0.68 5.90 16.03
N LEU A 582 0.12 4.96 16.82
CA LEU A 582 -0.45 3.70 16.33
C LEU A 582 -1.47 3.93 15.21
N LEU A 583 -2.39 4.88 15.41
CA LEU A 583 -3.41 5.21 14.43
C LEU A 583 -2.76 5.72 13.13
N SER A 584 -1.83 6.67 13.23
CA SER A 584 -1.21 7.30 12.06
C SER A 584 -0.37 6.31 11.25
N VAL A 585 0.44 5.48 11.91
CA VAL A 585 1.30 4.48 11.24
C VAL A 585 0.45 3.38 10.62
N SER A 586 -0.58 2.92 11.33
CA SER A 586 -1.51 1.92 10.79
C SER A 586 -2.29 2.45 9.60
N GLN A 587 -2.73 3.72 9.62
CA GLN A 587 -3.39 4.38 8.49
C GLN A 587 -2.46 4.46 7.26
N PHE A 588 -1.18 4.74 7.45
CA PHE A 588 -0.21 4.81 6.36
C PHE A 588 -0.03 3.45 5.67
N TYR A 589 0.37 2.41 6.40
CA TYR A 589 0.60 1.10 5.78
C TYR A 589 -0.68 0.45 5.25
N SER A 590 -1.81 0.63 5.95
CA SER A 590 -3.12 0.18 5.44
C SER A 590 -3.49 0.93 4.16
N GLY A 591 -3.23 2.24 4.11
CA GLY A 591 -3.45 3.08 2.93
C GLY A 591 -2.66 2.61 1.71
N GLU A 592 -1.37 2.32 1.89
CA GLU A 592 -0.50 1.76 0.85
C GLU A 592 -1.01 0.41 0.33
N LEU A 593 -1.41 -0.48 1.24
CA LEU A 593 -1.95 -1.78 0.85
C LEU A 593 -3.29 -1.65 0.12
N VAL A 594 -4.19 -0.77 0.58
CA VAL A 594 -5.46 -0.48 -0.09
C VAL A 594 -5.23 0.16 -1.47
N ALA A 595 -4.23 1.04 -1.62
CA ALA A 595 -3.85 1.59 -2.91
C ALA A 595 -3.37 0.49 -3.87
N TYR A 596 -2.59 -0.47 -3.38
CA TYR A 596 -2.19 -1.65 -4.15
C TYR A 596 -3.39 -2.53 -4.54
N VAL A 597 -4.31 -2.83 -3.62
CA VAL A 597 -5.55 -3.58 -3.90
C VAL A 597 -6.36 -2.86 -4.99
N ARG A 598 -6.52 -1.54 -4.91
CA ARG A 598 -7.17 -0.72 -5.93
C ARG A 598 -6.46 -0.82 -7.28
N LYS A 599 -5.12 -0.79 -7.32
CA LYS A 599 -4.32 -0.97 -8.55
C LYS A 599 -4.58 -2.33 -9.20
N VAL A 600 -4.61 -3.41 -8.42
CA VAL A 600 -4.87 -4.76 -8.94
C VAL A 600 -6.30 -4.87 -9.47
N LEU A 601 -7.30 -4.37 -8.73
CA LEU A 601 -8.71 -4.50 -9.10
C LEU A 601 -9.18 -3.50 -10.17
N GLN A 602 -8.43 -2.44 -10.44
CA GLN A 602 -8.73 -1.46 -11.50
C GLN A 602 -8.92 -2.09 -12.88
N ILE A 603 -8.34 -3.27 -13.11
CA ILE A 603 -8.51 -4.02 -14.36
C ILE A 603 -9.98 -4.35 -14.69
N ILE A 604 -10.82 -4.47 -13.65
CA ILE A 604 -12.25 -4.77 -13.80
C ILE A 604 -12.95 -3.57 -14.45
N PRO A 605 -12.94 -2.35 -13.87
CA PRO A 605 -13.37 -1.13 -14.54
C PRO A 605 -12.80 -0.95 -15.94
N GLU A 606 -11.49 -1.11 -16.13
CA GLU A 606 -10.84 -0.95 -17.44
C GLU A 606 -11.43 -1.90 -18.51
N SER A 607 -11.66 -3.16 -18.12
CA SER A 607 -12.24 -4.18 -18.99
C SER A 607 -13.72 -3.89 -19.28
N MET A 608 -14.50 -3.48 -18.28
CA MET A 608 -15.90 -3.07 -18.47
C MET A 608 -16.01 -1.91 -19.45
N PHE A 609 -15.18 -0.89 -19.27
CA PHE A 609 -15.16 0.29 -20.12
C PHE A 609 -14.64 0.00 -21.55
N THR A 610 -13.79 -1.02 -21.73
CA THR A 610 -13.40 -1.52 -23.05
C THR A 610 -14.59 -2.16 -23.78
N SER A 611 -15.41 -2.92 -23.06
CA SER A 611 -16.67 -3.44 -23.59
C SER A 611 -17.68 -2.32 -23.87
N LEU A 612 -17.78 -1.35 -22.97
CA LEU A 612 -18.67 -0.18 -23.10
C LEU A 612 -18.37 0.64 -24.35
N ALA A 613 -17.10 0.89 -24.64
CA ALA A 613 -16.70 1.62 -25.85
C ALA A 613 -17.17 0.93 -27.15
N LYS A 614 -17.20 -0.41 -27.17
CA LYS A 614 -17.76 -1.19 -28.30
C LYS A 614 -19.28 -1.06 -28.36
N ILE A 615 -19.96 -1.06 -27.22
CA ILE A 615 -21.42 -0.84 -27.13
C ILE A 615 -21.77 0.55 -27.68
N ILE A 616 -21.07 1.60 -27.25
CA ILE A 616 -21.27 2.99 -27.73
C ILE A 616 -21.12 3.04 -29.25
N LYS A 617 -20.07 2.45 -29.80
CA LYS A 617 -19.85 2.42 -31.24
C LYS A 617 -21.00 1.74 -31.99
N LEU A 618 -21.45 0.58 -31.52
CA LEU A 618 -22.57 -0.16 -32.10
C LEU A 618 -23.87 0.65 -32.02
N GLN A 619 -24.14 1.31 -30.88
CA GLN A 619 -25.36 2.10 -30.67
C GLN A 619 -25.42 3.38 -31.52
N ILE A 620 -24.28 4.04 -31.75
CA ILE A 620 -24.23 5.31 -32.50
C ILE A 620 -24.19 5.08 -34.01
N HIS A 621 -23.43 4.09 -34.48
CA HIS A 621 -23.14 3.94 -35.91
C HIS A 621 -23.86 2.78 -36.59
N ASP A 622 -24.16 1.71 -35.85
CA ASP A 622 -24.62 0.46 -36.46
C ASP A 622 -26.10 0.18 -36.17
N ILE A 623 -26.60 0.57 -34.98
CA ILE A 623 -27.98 0.34 -34.55
C ILE A 623 -28.87 1.53 -34.91
N MET A 624 -29.94 1.26 -35.64
CA MET A 624 -30.99 2.23 -35.96
C MET A 624 -31.89 2.45 -34.74
N GLU A 625 -32.10 3.71 -34.40
CA GLU A 625 -33.05 4.11 -33.37
C GLU A 625 -34.47 3.73 -33.79
N VAL A 626 -35.20 3.04 -32.91
CA VAL A 626 -36.54 2.54 -33.23
C VAL A 626 -37.56 3.67 -33.03
N PRO A 627 -38.30 4.07 -34.07
CA PRO A 627 -39.30 5.12 -33.94
C PRO A 627 -40.49 4.66 -33.06
N THR A 628 -41.19 5.61 -32.46
CA THR A 628 -42.38 5.35 -31.62
C THR A 628 -43.54 4.69 -32.38
N ARG A 629 -43.56 4.80 -33.72
CA ARG A 629 -44.48 4.08 -34.62
C ARG A 629 -43.68 3.50 -35.77
N LEU A 630 -43.88 2.21 -36.04
CA LEU A 630 -43.13 1.46 -37.05
C LEU A 630 -44.08 0.63 -37.91
N ASP A 631 -43.95 0.74 -39.24
CA ASP A 631 -44.66 -0.12 -40.18
C ASP A 631 -44.22 -1.59 -40.01
N LYS A 632 -45.18 -2.52 -40.00
CA LYS A 632 -44.92 -3.95 -39.76
C LYS A 632 -43.86 -4.52 -40.71
N ASP A 633 -43.85 -4.09 -41.97
CA ASP A 633 -42.93 -4.59 -43.00
C ASP A 633 -41.48 -4.15 -42.76
N LYS A 634 -41.27 -3.03 -42.06
CA LYS A 634 -39.93 -2.51 -41.70
C LYS A 634 -39.37 -3.13 -40.42
N LEU A 635 -40.16 -3.92 -39.69
CA LEU A 635 -39.75 -4.50 -38.41
C LEU A 635 -38.49 -5.37 -38.53
N LYS A 636 -38.31 -6.06 -39.66
CA LYS A 636 -37.12 -6.87 -39.91
C LYS A 636 -35.86 -6.00 -40.05
N ASP A 637 -35.97 -4.83 -40.67
CA ASP A 637 -34.84 -3.91 -40.89
C ASP A 637 -34.37 -3.28 -39.57
N TYR A 638 -35.31 -2.90 -38.68
CA TYR A 638 -35.01 -2.33 -37.36
C TYR A 638 -34.61 -3.38 -36.31
N SER A 639 -34.86 -4.67 -36.57
CA SER A 639 -34.53 -5.74 -35.64
C SER A 639 -33.02 -5.89 -35.42
N GLN A 640 -32.21 -5.72 -36.48
CA GLN A 640 -30.74 -5.72 -36.46
C GLN A 640 -30.15 -6.76 -35.49
N LEU A 641 -30.62 -8.01 -35.61
CA LEU A 641 -30.39 -9.08 -34.63
C LEU A 641 -28.91 -9.34 -34.35
N SER A 642 -28.05 -9.25 -35.36
CA SER A 642 -26.60 -9.45 -35.19
C SER A 642 -25.95 -8.36 -34.33
N ALA A 643 -26.21 -7.08 -34.63
CA ALA A 643 -25.68 -5.95 -33.85
C ALA A 643 -26.23 -5.95 -32.42
N ARG A 644 -27.52 -6.23 -32.25
CA ARG A 644 -28.15 -6.34 -30.92
C ARG A 644 -27.63 -7.54 -30.12
N TYR A 645 -27.34 -8.66 -30.78
CA TYR A 645 -26.72 -9.81 -30.13
C TYR A 645 -25.31 -9.48 -29.61
N GLU A 646 -24.48 -8.77 -30.39
CA GLU A 646 -23.16 -8.33 -29.93
C GLU A 646 -23.27 -7.35 -28.75
N VAL A 647 -24.22 -6.42 -28.76
CA VAL A 647 -24.50 -5.56 -27.59
C VAL A 647 -24.88 -6.40 -26.37
N ALA A 648 -25.78 -7.38 -26.52
CA ALA A 648 -26.19 -8.26 -25.42
C ALA A 648 -25.01 -9.08 -24.86
N LYS A 649 -24.14 -9.61 -25.73
CA LYS A 649 -22.93 -10.34 -25.34
C LYS A 649 -21.94 -9.48 -24.57
N LEU A 650 -21.71 -8.24 -25.02
CA LEU A 650 -20.85 -7.27 -24.32
C LEU A 650 -21.45 -6.85 -22.97
N THR A 651 -22.77 -6.68 -22.91
CA THR A 651 -23.51 -6.34 -21.68
C THR A 651 -23.43 -7.48 -20.66
N HIS A 652 -23.59 -8.73 -21.11
CA HIS A 652 -23.38 -9.90 -20.27
C HIS A 652 -21.95 -9.95 -19.71
N ALA A 653 -20.94 -9.67 -20.54
CA ALA A 653 -19.55 -9.62 -20.07
C ALA A 653 -19.35 -8.56 -18.96
N ILE A 654 -19.92 -7.37 -19.10
CA ILE A 654 -19.90 -6.32 -18.04
C ILE A 654 -20.57 -6.83 -16.75
N SER A 655 -21.67 -7.55 -16.87
CA SER A 655 -22.39 -8.12 -15.72
C SER A 655 -21.54 -9.16 -14.98
N VAL A 656 -20.82 -10.03 -15.71
CA VAL A 656 -19.91 -11.04 -15.12
C VAL A 656 -18.75 -10.38 -14.36
N PHE A 657 -18.20 -9.28 -14.89
CA PHE A 657 -17.17 -8.50 -14.18
C PHE A 657 -17.71 -7.87 -12.88
N THR A 658 -18.93 -7.33 -12.93
CA THR A 658 -19.63 -6.77 -11.77
C THR A 658 -19.89 -7.84 -10.71
N GLU A 659 -20.41 -9.01 -11.13
CA GLU A 659 -20.66 -10.12 -10.21
C GLU A 659 -19.36 -10.61 -9.55
N GLY A 660 -18.28 -10.75 -10.32
CA GLY A 660 -16.99 -11.24 -9.82
C GLY A 660 -16.39 -10.39 -8.68
N ILE A 661 -16.49 -9.06 -8.76
CA ILE A 661 -16.03 -8.19 -7.66
C ILE A 661 -17.00 -8.20 -6.48
N LEU A 662 -18.33 -8.26 -6.74
CA LEU A 662 -19.35 -8.30 -5.67
C LEU A 662 -19.39 -9.63 -4.92
N MET A 663 -18.84 -10.71 -5.48
CA MET A 663 -18.62 -11.99 -4.77
C MET A 663 -17.55 -11.88 -3.66
N MET A 664 -16.68 -10.86 -3.72
CA MET A 664 -15.72 -10.60 -2.64
C MET A 664 -16.50 -10.15 -1.40
N LYS A 665 -16.13 -10.66 -0.23
CA LYS A 665 -16.69 -10.16 1.04
C LYS A 665 -16.01 -8.84 1.42
N THR A 666 -16.74 -8.00 2.15
CA THR A 666 -16.12 -6.84 2.82
C THR A 666 -14.97 -7.34 3.71
N THR A 667 -13.82 -6.69 3.60
CA THR A 667 -12.58 -7.19 4.20
C THR A 667 -11.87 -6.09 4.96
N LEU A 668 -11.50 -6.35 6.21
CA LEU A 668 -10.63 -5.47 6.96
C LEU A 668 -9.18 -5.69 6.51
N VAL A 669 -8.57 -4.66 5.93
CA VAL A 669 -7.18 -4.67 5.45
C VAL A 669 -6.39 -3.71 6.33
N GLY A 670 -5.64 -4.26 7.28
CA GLY A 670 -5.07 -3.49 8.38
C GLY A 670 -6.19 -2.90 9.24
N ILE A 671 -6.35 -1.57 9.21
CA ILE A 671 -7.47 -0.86 9.88
C ILE A 671 -8.50 -0.28 8.92
N ILE A 672 -8.32 -0.45 7.61
CA ILE A 672 -9.23 0.10 6.60
C ILE A 672 -10.17 -1.01 6.12
N GLN A 673 -11.47 -0.76 6.24
CA GLN A 673 -12.48 -1.66 5.70
C GLN A 673 -12.61 -1.44 4.19
N VAL A 674 -12.38 -2.50 3.43
CA VAL A 674 -12.48 -2.50 1.97
C VAL A 674 -13.84 -3.07 1.56
N ASP A 675 -14.72 -2.19 1.07
CA ASP A 675 -16.01 -2.56 0.47
C ASP A 675 -15.85 -2.76 -1.06
N PRO A 676 -16.10 -3.97 -1.59
CA PRO A 676 -16.04 -4.25 -3.01
C PRO A 676 -16.99 -3.41 -3.87
N LYS A 677 -18.16 -3.02 -3.33
CA LYS A 677 -19.10 -2.16 -4.07
C LYS A 677 -18.52 -0.76 -4.24
N GLN A 678 -17.99 -0.17 -3.17
CA GLN A 678 -17.29 1.11 -3.22
C GLN A 678 -16.06 1.05 -4.14
N LEU A 679 -15.26 -0.01 -4.08
CA LEU A 679 -14.11 -0.19 -4.98
C LEU A 679 -14.51 -0.20 -6.46
N LEU A 680 -15.62 -0.88 -6.79
CA LEU A 680 -16.16 -0.91 -8.14
C LEU A 680 -16.59 0.49 -8.59
N GLU A 681 -17.34 1.19 -7.75
CA GLU A 681 -17.80 2.55 -8.04
C GLU A 681 -16.62 3.52 -8.25
N ASP A 682 -15.65 3.53 -7.33
CA ASP A 682 -14.44 4.35 -7.43
C ASP A 682 -13.65 4.04 -8.70
N GLY A 683 -13.55 2.77 -9.05
CA GLY A 683 -12.85 2.31 -10.26
C GLY A 683 -13.56 2.75 -11.55
N ILE A 684 -14.90 2.71 -11.58
CA ILE A 684 -15.73 3.21 -12.69
C ILE A 684 -15.59 4.72 -12.82
N ARG A 685 -15.68 5.46 -11.71
CA ARG A 685 -15.45 6.91 -11.68
C ARG A 685 -14.06 7.25 -12.22
N LYS A 686 -13.02 6.48 -11.85
CA LYS A 686 -11.64 6.68 -12.32
C LYS A 686 -11.50 6.49 -13.82
N GLU A 687 -12.10 5.45 -14.40
CA GLU A 687 -12.08 5.26 -15.86
C GLU A 687 -12.88 6.34 -16.59
N LEU A 688 -14.03 6.77 -16.03
CA LEU A 688 -14.82 7.87 -16.58
C LEU A 688 -13.98 9.15 -16.65
N VAL A 689 -13.39 9.55 -15.52
CA VAL A 689 -12.58 10.76 -15.39
C VAL A 689 -11.42 10.74 -16.37
N LYS A 690 -10.69 9.62 -16.44
CA LYS A 690 -9.55 9.45 -17.35
C LYS A 690 -9.97 9.64 -18.82
N ARG A 691 -11.10 9.09 -19.23
CA ARG A 691 -11.56 9.15 -20.63
C ARG A 691 -12.16 10.49 -21.00
N VAL A 692 -12.99 11.07 -20.14
CA VAL A 692 -13.59 12.39 -20.36
C VAL A 692 -12.50 13.47 -20.37
N ALA A 693 -11.59 13.47 -19.39
CA ALA A 693 -10.49 14.44 -19.35
C ALA A 693 -9.59 14.32 -20.59
N PHE A 694 -9.30 13.10 -21.06
CA PHE A 694 -8.53 12.87 -22.28
C PHE A 694 -9.25 13.37 -23.53
N SER A 695 -10.55 13.05 -23.68
CA SER A 695 -11.36 13.52 -24.80
C SER A 695 -11.41 15.04 -24.86
N LEU A 696 -11.68 15.72 -23.73
CA LEU A 696 -11.70 17.17 -23.64
C LEU A 696 -10.33 17.78 -23.98
N HIS A 697 -9.25 17.21 -23.42
CA HIS A 697 -7.90 17.67 -23.72
C HIS A 697 -7.59 17.57 -25.22
N LYS A 698 -7.84 16.42 -25.85
CA LYS A 698 -7.48 16.15 -27.25
C LYS A 698 -8.40 16.85 -28.25
N GLY A 699 -9.70 16.87 -28.02
CA GLY A 699 -10.64 17.41 -29.00
C GLY A 699 -10.66 18.94 -29.05
N LEU A 700 -10.35 19.61 -27.93
CA LEU A 700 -10.27 21.07 -27.84
C LEU A 700 -8.81 21.57 -28.00
N ILE A 701 -8.12 21.05 -29.01
CA ILE A 701 -6.84 21.57 -29.52
C ILE A 701 -7.14 22.29 -30.83
N PHE A 702 -6.77 23.57 -30.96
CA PHE A 702 -7.07 24.39 -32.13
C PHE A 702 -5.79 24.74 -32.89
N ASN A 703 -5.85 24.77 -34.22
CA ASN A 703 -4.74 25.25 -35.04
C ASN A 703 -4.83 26.78 -35.25
N PRO A 704 -3.91 27.59 -34.72
CA PRO A 704 -3.97 29.05 -34.85
C PRO A 704 -3.88 29.55 -36.30
N LYS A 705 -3.32 28.72 -37.20
CA LYS A 705 -3.10 29.04 -38.61
C LYS A 705 -4.25 28.60 -39.52
N ALA A 706 -5.30 27.98 -38.99
CA ALA A 706 -6.44 27.56 -39.77
C ALA A 706 -7.18 28.76 -40.36
N LYS A 707 -7.44 28.73 -41.69
CA LYS A 707 -8.14 29.80 -42.41
C LYS A 707 -9.61 29.91 -41.98
N PRO A 708 -10.43 28.84 -42.04
CA PRO A 708 -11.69 28.79 -41.31
C PRO A 708 -11.45 28.41 -39.83
N SER A 709 -12.25 28.95 -38.92
CA SER A 709 -12.20 28.51 -37.51
C SER A 709 -12.64 27.06 -37.37
N GLU A 710 -11.87 26.28 -36.64
CA GLU A 710 -12.18 24.88 -36.31
C GLU A 710 -13.08 24.76 -35.06
N LEU A 711 -13.44 25.89 -34.43
CA LEU A 711 -14.15 25.93 -33.15
C LEU A 711 -15.50 25.20 -33.20
N MET A 712 -16.39 25.61 -34.11
CA MET A 712 -17.74 25.03 -34.21
C MET A 712 -17.72 23.54 -34.61
N PRO A 713 -16.95 23.09 -35.62
CA PRO A 713 -16.82 21.66 -35.92
C PRO A 713 -16.32 20.83 -34.73
N LYS A 714 -15.30 21.30 -34.01
CA LYS A 714 -14.74 20.58 -32.85
C LYS A 714 -15.69 20.53 -31.66
N LEU A 715 -16.45 21.59 -31.41
CA LEU A 715 -17.49 21.59 -30.37
C LEU A 715 -18.59 20.57 -30.69
N LYS A 716 -19.05 20.50 -31.95
CA LYS A 716 -20.05 19.51 -32.36
C LYS A 716 -19.57 18.07 -32.22
N GLU A 717 -18.34 17.78 -32.62
CA GLU A 717 -17.73 16.46 -32.45
C GLU A 717 -17.58 16.09 -30.96
N MET A 718 -17.19 17.06 -30.13
CA MET A 718 -17.06 16.85 -28.69
C MET A 718 -18.42 16.64 -28.01
N ALA A 719 -19.44 17.42 -28.38
CA ALA A 719 -20.80 17.24 -27.88
C ALA A 719 -21.34 15.83 -28.18
N ALA A 720 -21.13 15.32 -29.39
CA ALA A 720 -21.49 13.95 -29.75
C ALA A 720 -20.72 12.90 -28.92
N THR A 721 -19.44 13.16 -28.65
CA THR A 721 -18.61 12.28 -27.79
C THR A 721 -19.13 12.25 -26.34
N MET A 722 -19.50 13.42 -25.80
CA MET A 722 -20.03 13.55 -24.44
C MET A 722 -21.42 12.92 -24.29
N ASP A 723 -22.31 13.10 -25.28
CA ASP A 723 -23.61 12.42 -25.36
C ASP A 723 -23.43 10.89 -25.43
N GLY A 724 -22.43 10.40 -26.17
CA GLY A 724 -22.08 8.99 -26.20
C GLY A 724 -21.72 8.42 -24.81
N PHE A 725 -20.94 9.16 -24.01
CA PHE A 725 -20.66 8.76 -22.63
C PHE A 725 -21.91 8.79 -21.75
N TYR A 726 -22.72 9.86 -21.84
CA TYR A 726 -23.96 10.00 -21.08
C TYR A 726 -24.90 8.81 -21.29
N ARG A 727 -25.23 8.50 -22.56
CA ARG A 727 -26.12 7.37 -22.91
C ARG A 727 -25.56 6.03 -22.49
N SER A 728 -24.23 5.88 -22.52
CA SER A 728 -23.59 4.63 -22.11
C SER A 728 -23.78 4.34 -20.62
N PHE A 729 -23.72 5.38 -19.77
CA PHE A 729 -23.95 5.28 -18.33
C PHE A 729 -25.43 5.06 -18.00
N GLU A 730 -26.33 5.70 -18.76
CA GLU A 730 -27.77 5.43 -18.69
C GLU A 730 -28.06 3.95 -19.02
N TYR A 731 -27.36 3.38 -20.00
CA TYR A 731 -27.55 1.99 -20.42
C TYR A 731 -27.00 0.97 -19.40
N ILE A 732 -25.81 1.17 -18.84
CA ILE A 732 -25.17 0.15 -17.97
C ILE A 732 -25.60 0.20 -16.50
N GLN A 733 -26.26 1.29 -16.05
CA GLN A 733 -26.51 1.54 -14.62
C GLN A 733 -27.20 0.36 -13.90
N ASP A 734 -28.18 -0.27 -14.56
CA ASP A 734 -28.94 -1.38 -13.98
C ASP A 734 -28.11 -2.67 -13.90
N TYR A 735 -27.22 -2.90 -14.86
CA TYR A 735 -26.35 -4.08 -14.92
C TYR A 735 -25.21 -4.02 -13.89
N VAL A 736 -24.82 -2.80 -13.50
CA VAL A 736 -23.69 -2.56 -12.58
C VAL A 736 -24.18 -2.17 -11.18
N SER A 737 -25.48 -1.90 -11.01
CA SER A 737 -26.11 -1.47 -9.74
C SER A 737 -25.49 -0.18 -9.17
N ILE A 738 -25.30 0.81 -10.04
CA ILE A 738 -24.76 2.14 -9.68
C ILE A 738 -25.69 3.25 -10.18
N TYR A 739 -25.62 4.42 -9.55
CA TYR A 739 -26.34 5.61 -10.01
C TYR A 739 -25.58 6.31 -11.14
N GLY A 740 -25.68 5.77 -12.36
CA GLY A 740 -24.86 6.20 -13.50
C GLY A 740 -24.97 7.69 -13.83
N LEU A 741 -26.18 8.23 -13.85
CA LEU A 741 -26.42 9.66 -14.14
C LEU A 741 -25.85 10.59 -13.06
N LYS A 742 -25.94 10.19 -11.78
CA LYS A 742 -25.36 10.94 -10.67
C LYS A 742 -23.84 10.99 -10.78
N ILE A 743 -23.21 9.84 -11.02
CA ILE A 743 -21.76 9.74 -11.23
C ILE A 743 -21.31 10.60 -12.41
N TRP A 744 -22.03 10.56 -13.53
CA TRP A 744 -21.74 11.42 -14.68
C TRP A 744 -21.73 12.90 -14.31
N GLN A 745 -22.79 13.39 -13.65
CA GLN A 745 -22.89 14.80 -13.28
C GLN A 745 -21.79 15.23 -12.29
N GLU A 746 -21.54 14.42 -11.26
CA GLU A 746 -20.49 14.69 -10.26
C GLU A 746 -19.10 14.76 -10.90
N GLU A 747 -18.73 13.77 -11.71
CA GLU A 747 -17.38 13.68 -12.27
C GLU A 747 -17.14 14.70 -13.40
N VAL A 748 -18.12 14.97 -14.26
CA VAL A 748 -17.98 16.01 -15.31
C VAL A 748 -17.83 17.39 -14.68
N SER A 749 -18.62 17.69 -13.64
CA SER A 749 -18.47 18.93 -12.87
C SER A 749 -17.07 19.05 -12.27
N ARG A 750 -16.58 17.97 -11.65
CA ARG A 750 -15.26 17.91 -11.01
C ARG A 750 -14.12 18.14 -12.02
N ILE A 751 -14.18 17.49 -13.18
CA ILE A 751 -13.18 17.62 -14.26
C ILE A 751 -13.10 19.06 -14.75
N ILE A 752 -14.26 19.66 -15.08
CA ILE A 752 -14.30 21.01 -15.65
C ILE A 752 -13.80 22.02 -14.61
N ASN A 753 -14.34 22.00 -13.40
CA ASN A 753 -13.98 22.96 -12.36
C ASN A 753 -12.50 22.87 -11.96
N TYR A 754 -11.94 21.66 -11.88
CA TYR A 754 -10.50 21.48 -11.67
C TYR A 754 -9.67 22.12 -12.79
N ASN A 755 -10.02 21.88 -14.07
CA ASN A 755 -9.28 22.46 -15.19
C ASN A 755 -9.42 23.99 -15.27
N VAL A 756 -10.55 24.54 -14.82
CA VAL A 756 -10.75 26.00 -14.66
C VAL A 756 -9.83 26.52 -13.56
N GLU A 757 -9.80 25.88 -12.39
CA GLU A 757 -8.95 26.27 -11.25
C GLU A 757 -7.46 26.26 -11.62
N GLN A 758 -7.01 25.19 -12.28
CA GLN A 758 -5.62 25.06 -12.73
C GLN A 758 -5.24 26.08 -13.82
N GLU A 759 -6.17 26.49 -14.69
CA GLU A 759 -5.91 27.60 -15.63
C GLU A 759 -5.87 28.95 -14.89
N CYS A 760 -6.75 29.15 -13.90
CA CYS A 760 -6.81 30.36 -13.09
C CYS A 760 -5.55 30.54 -12.22
N ASN A 761 -4.83 29.47 -11.86
CA ASN A 761 -3.53 29.56 -11.16
C ASN A 761 -2.50 30.44 -11.89
N SER A 762 -2.62 30.63 -13.22
CA SER A 762 -1.75 31.55 -13.98
C SER A 762 -1.99 33.04 -13.68
N PHE A 763 -3.05 33.36 -12.93
CA PHE A 763 -3.45 34.71 -12.51
C PHE A 763 -3.33 34.92 -10.98
N LEU A 764 -2.97 33.88 -10.22
CA LEU A 764 -2.89 33.90 -8.76
C LEU A 764 -1.43 33.90 -8.28
N ARG A 765 -1.17 34.58 -7.16
CA ARG A 765 0.13 34.56 -6.46
C ARG A 765 0.29 33.28 -5.64
N THR A 766 -0.67 32.98 -4.77
CA THR A 766 -0.75 31.69 -4.07
C THR A 766 -1.47 30.70 -4.97
N LYS A 767 -0.75 29.69 -5.45
CA LYS A 767 -1.28 28.71 -6.40
C LYS A 767 -1.99 27.60 -5.63
N ILE A 768 -3.15 27.19 -6.12
CA ILE A 768 -3.87 26.04 -5.57
C ILE A 768 -3.20 24.78 -6.09
N GLN A 769 -2.46 24.10 -5.21
CA GLN A 769 -1.79 22.85 -5.51
C GLN A 769 -2.76 21.68 -5.54
N ASP A 770 -2.33 20.55 -6.10
CA ASP A 770 -3.19 19.37 -6.27
C ASP A 770 -3.75 18.83 -4.96
N TRP A 771 -2.96 18.87 -3.88
CA TRP A 771 -3.41 18.44 -2.56
C TRP A 771 -4.33 19.45 -1.86
N GLN A 772 -4.43 20.69 -2.36
CA GLN A 772 -5.31 21.74 -1.84
C GLN A 772 -6.62 21.86 -2.63
N SER A 773 -6.61 21.44 -3.90
CA SER A 773 -7.78 21.48 -4.78
C SER A 773 -8.90 20.57 -4.24
N VAL A 774 -10.06 21.16 -4.00
CA VAL A 774 -11.28 20.45 -3.57
C VAL A 774 -11.81 19.48 -4.63
N TYR A 775 -11.40 19.67 -5.89
CA TYR A 775 -11.81 18.83 -7.02
C TYR A 775 -10.86 17.65 -7.23
N GLN A 776 -9.65 17.72 -6.68
CA GLN A 776 -8.66 16.68 -6.85
C GLN A 776 -8.88 15.59 -5.80
N SER A 777 -8.78 14.33 -6.21
CA SER A 777 -8.92 13.18 -5.32
C SER A 777 -7.66 12.34 -5.39
N THR A 778 -7.16 11.89 -4.24
CA THR A 778 -6.05 10.93 -4.15
C THR A 778 -6.40 9.59 -4.79
N HIS A 779 -7.65 9.14 -4.65
CA HIS A 779 -8.11 7.85 -5.17
C HIS A 779 -8.54 7.91 -6.65
N ILE A 780 -9.15 9.03 -7.05
CA ILE A 780 -9.71 9.25 -8.38
C ILE A 780 -9.09 10.53 -8.98
N PRO A 781 -7.78 10.53 -9.26
CA PRO A 781 -7.09 11.74 -9.69
C PRO A 781 -7.52 12.18 -11.09
N ILE A 782 -7.73 13.48 -11.27
CA ILE A 782 -7.92 14.08 -12.59
C ILE A 782 -6.54 14.21 -13.26
N PRO A 783 -6.33 13.60 -14.43
CA PRO A 783 -5.03 13.60 -15.09
C PRO A 783 -4.64 15.01 -15.56
N LYS A 784 -3.37 15.36 -15.34
CA LYS A 784 -2.74 16.50 -15.99
C LYS A 784 -2.13 16.07 -17.31
N TYR A 785 -2.19 16.97 -18.28
CA TYR A 785 -1.59 16.79 -19.60
C TYR A 785 -0.57 17.90 -19.84
N PRO A 786 0.53 17.61 -20.57
CA PRO A 786 1.49 18.64 -20.93
C PRO A 786 0.83 19.75 -21.76
N SER A 787 1.25 21.00 -21.52
CA SER A 787 0.78 22.16 -22.27
C SER A 787 1.12 22.03 -23.75
N VAL A 788 0.11 22.21 -24.59
CA VAL A 788 0.24 22.19 -26.07
C VAL A 788 0.44 23.61 -26.62
N ASP A 789 0.03 24.61 -25.86
CA ASP A 789 0.15 26.04 -26.15
C ASP A 789 0.36 26.84 -24.85
N GLU A 790 0.13 28.15 -24.88
CA GLU A 790 0.23 29.05 -23.72
C GLU A 790 -0.80 28.75 -22.61
N SER A 791 -1.73 27.83 -22.83
CA SER A 791 -2.74 27.40 -21.86
C SER A 791 -2.23 26.23 -21.01
N ALA A 792 -2.59 26.23 -19.73
CA ALA A 792 -2.37 25.07 -18.87
C ALA A 792 -3.40 23.96 -19.17
N THR A 793 -4.64 24.32 -19.52
CA THR A 793 -5.75 23.37 -19.71
C THR A 793 -6.56 23.62 -20.98
N PHE A 794 -7.50 22.71 -21.27
CA PHE A 794 -8.38 22.82 -22.45
C PHE A 794 -9.35 24.00 -22.36
N ILE A 795 -9.73 24.45 -21.15
CA ILE A 795 -10.60 25.61 -20.96
C ILE A 795 -9.86 26.88 -21.38
N GLY A 796 -8.58 27.00 -21.03
CA GLY A 796 -7.73 28.10 -21.51
C GLY A 796 -7.63 28.13 -23.03
N ARG A 797 -7.48 26.97 -23.68
CA ARG A 797 -7.46 26.86 -25.14
C ARG A 797 -8.77 27.30 -25.78
N LEU A 798 -9.89 26.83 -25.22
CA LEU A 798 -11.22 27.21 -25.67
C LEU A 798 -11.42 28.73 -25.53
N CYS A 799 -11.08 29.31 -24.38
CA CYS A 799 -11.17 30.75 -24.13
C CYS A 799 -10.32 31.56 -25.12
N ARG A 800 -9.05 31.19 -25.30
CA ARG A 800 -8.14 31.86 -26.24
C ARG A 800 -8.62 31.77 -27.69
N GLU A 801 -9.17 30.63 -28.11
CA GLU A 801 -9.75 30.49 -29.46
C GLU A 801 -10.98 31.37 -29.65
N ILE A 802 -11.86 31.48 -28.65
CA ILE A 802 -13.01 32.40 -28.67
C ILE A 802 -12.52 33.85 -28.81
N LEU A 803 -11.51 34.25 -28.04
CA LEU A 803 -10.92 35.59 -28.12
C LEU A 803 -10.24 35.86 -29.46
N ARG A 804 -9.62 34.83 -30.06
CA ARG A 804 -8.97 34.94 -31.39
C ARG A 804 -10.00 35.22 -32.48
N ILE A 805 -11.13 34.51 -32.50
CA ILE A 805 -12.16 34.71 -33.52
C ILE A 805 -12.99 35.98 -33.28
N THR A 806 -12.97 36.54 -32.07
CA THR A 806 -13.67 37.80 -31.72
C THR A 806 -12.71 39.00 -31.57
N ASP A 807 -11.52 38.93 -32.19
CA ASP A 807 -10.52 40.01 -32.08
C ASP A 807 -11.10 41.33 -32.63
N PRO A 808 -11.12 42.43 -31.84
CA PRO A 808 -11.57 43.75 -32.27
C PRO A 808 -10.84 44.32 -33.49
N LYS A 809 -9.64 43.81 -33.81
CA LYS A 809 -8.85 44.27 -34.96
C LYS A 809 -9.41 43.76 -36.27
N THR A 810 -10.08 42.61 -36.27
CA THR A 810 -10.54 41.92 -37.47
C THR A 810 -12.04 41.74 -37.51
N THR A 811 -12.73 41.82 -36.37
CA THR A 811 -14.16 41.57 -36.25
C THR A 811 -14.91 42.71 -35.56
N CYS A 812 -16.21 42.80 -35.82
CA CYS A 812 -17.12 43.74 -35.17
C CYS A 812 -18.39 43.03 -34.70
N TYR A 813 -18.88 43.42 -33.52
CA TYR A 813 -20.12 42.89 -32.94
C TYR A 813 -21.29 43.82 -33.26
N ILE A 814 -22.38 43.25 -33.80
CA ILE A 814 -23.62 43.98 -34.10
C ILE A 814 -24.67 43.59 -33.06
N GLU A 815 -24.99 44.53 -32.17
CA GLU A 815 -25.87 44.34 -31.01
C GLU A 815 -27.32 43.98 -31.42
N GLN A 816 -27.84 44.62 -32.47
CA GLN A 816 -29.21 44.34 -32.96
C GLN A 816 -29.36 42.90 -33.49
N LEU A 817 -28.26 42.27 -33.89
CA LEU A 817 -28.23 40.92 -34.47
C LEU A 817 -27.59 39.89 -33.54
N ASN A 818 -27.06 40.29 -32.39
CA ASN A 818 -26.30 39.45 -31.47
C ASN A 818 -25.21 38.59 -32.14
N THR A 819 -24.55 39.15 -33.17
CA THR A 819 -23.67 38.40 -34.08
C THR A 819 -22.38 39.15 -34.37
N TRP A 820 -21.28 38.40 -34.49
CA TRP A 820 -19.95 38.87 -34.88
C TRP A 820 -19.73 38.74 -36.38
N TYR A 821 -19.23 39.80 -37.01
CA TYR A 821 -18.92 39.84 -38.44
C TYR A 821 -17.45 40.20 -38.67
N ASP A 822 -16.85 39.60 -39.68
CA ASP A 822 -15.51 39.98 -40.15
C ASP A 822 -15.59 41.34 -40.85
N VAL A 823 -14.70 42.26 -40.48
CA VAL A 823 -14.72 43.65 -40.96
C VAL A 823 -14.37 43.76 -42.44
N LYS A 824 -13.61 42.80 -43.00
CA LYS A 824 -13.18 42.82 -44.41
C LYS A 824 -14.12 42.05 -45.32
N THR A 825 -14.56 40.87 -44.91
CA THR A 825 -15.38 39.98 -45.74
C THR A 825 -16.87 40.17 -45.53
N HIS A 826 -17.26 40.87 -44.45
CA HIS A 826 -18.65 41.00 -44.00
C HIS A 826 -19.35 39.65 -43.74
N GLN A 827 -18.60 38.56 -43.61
CA GLN A 827 -19.15 37.25 -43.31
C GLN A 827 -19.38 37.12 -41.81
N GLU A 828 -20.45 36.39 -41.45
CA GLU A 828 -20.71 35.98 -40.08
C GLU A 828 -19.57 35.09 -39.58
N VAL A 829 -19.01 35.46 -38.42
CA VAL A 829 -17.93 34.73 -37.75
C VAL A 829 -18.50 33.81 -36.68
N THR A 830 -19.34 34.36 -35.79
CA THR A 830 -20.00 33.60 -34.73
C THR A 830 -21.22 34.35 -34.17
N ASN A 831 -22.12 33.64 -33.53
CA ASN A 831 -23.34 34.17 -32.91
C ASN A 831 -23.63 33.44 -31.58
N ASN A 832 -24.78 33.73 -31.00
CA ASN A 832 -25.30 33.10 -29.79
C ASN A 832 -25.40 31.56 -29.84
N ARG A 833 -25.40 30.91 -31.02
CA ARG A 833 -25.34 29.44 -31.12
C ARG A 833 -24.04 28.87 -30.57
N LEU A 834 -22.94 29.64 -30.58
CA LEU A 834 -21.67 29.22 -29.98
C LEU A 834 -21.86 28.81 -28.51
N PHE A 835 -22.58 29.61 -27.74
CA PHE A 835 -22.82 29.32 -26.32
C PHE A 835 -23.72 28.10 -26.13
N SER A 836 -24.70 27.88 -27.00
CA SER A 836 -25.51 26.66 -27.00
C SER A 836 -24.67 25.41 -27.30
N GLU A 837 -23.72 25.48 -28.23
CA GLU A 837 -22.81 24.37 -28.53
C GLU A 837 -21.80 24.13 -27.39
N ILE A 838 -21.29 25.19 -26.76
CA ILE A 838 -20.46 25.07 -25.55
C ILE A 838 -21.26 24.43 -24.42
N GLN A 839 -22.51 24.84 -24.21
CA GLN A 839 -23.41 24.22 -23.23
C GLN A 839 -23.68 22.75 -23.54
N GLY A 840 -23.90 22.40 -24.81
CA GLY A 840 -24.05 21.00 -25.23
C GLY A 840 -22.78 20.16 -25.03
N THR A 841 -21.61 20.80 -25.04
CA THR A 841 -20.31 20.13 -24.90
C THR A 841 -19.85 20.00 -23.44
N LEU A 842 -19.89 21.10 -22.68
CA LEU A 842 -19.30 21.23 -21.35
C LEU A 842 -20.36 21.45 -20.25
N GLY A 843 -21.64 21.48 -20.60
CA GLY A 843 -22.72 21.83 -19.69
C GLY A 843 -22.63 23.27 -19.16
N THR A 844 -23.43 23.54 -18.13
CA THR A 844 -23.42 24.84 -17.42
C THR A 844 -22.10 25.10 -16.71
N PHE A 845 -21.40 24.06 -16.24
CA PHE A 845 -20.09 24.17 -15.61
C PHE A 845 -19.04 24.79 -16.53
N GLY A 846 -19.05 24.42 -17.82
CA GLY A 846 -18.13 24.99 -18.80
C GLY A 846 -18.36 26.48 -19.04
N LEU A 847 -19.61 26.91 -19.14
CA LEU A 847 -19.97 28.32 -19.29
C LEU A 847 -19.53 29.14 -18.07
N ASN A 848 -19.86 28.68 -16.86
CA ASN A 848 -19.44 29.33 -15.62
C ASN A 848 -17.90 29.35 -15.48
N GLY A 849 -17.23 28.29 -15.92
CA GLY A 849 -15.78 28.21 -15.93
C GLY A 849 -15.12 29.22 -16.87
N LEU A 850 -15.68 29.40 -18.07
CA LEU A 850 -15.23 30.41 -19.04
C LEU A 850 -15.47 31.83 -18.52
N ASP A 851 -16.62 32.09 -17.91
CA ASP A 851 -16.94 33.39 -17.30
C ASP A 851 -15.93 33.74 -16.19
N ARG A 852 -15.68 32.81 -15.27
CA ARG A 852 -14.69 32.98 -14.21
C ARG A 852 -13.29 33.26 -14.76
N LEU A 853 -12.85 32.51 -15.77
CA LEU A 853 -11.55 32.72 -16.40
C LEU A 853 -11.45 34.09 -17.08
N LEU A 854 -12.49 34.49 -17.81
CA LEU A 854 -12.57 35.82 -18.44
C LEU A 854 -12.52 36.93 -17.40
N CYS A 855 -13.18 36.78 -16.25
CA CYS A 855 -13.10 37.72 -15.14
C CYS A 855 -11.66 37.89 -14.64
N PHE A 856 -10.90 36.80 -14.45
CA PHE A 856 -9.48 36.88 -14.08
C PHE A 856 -8.64 37.59 -15.14
N MET A 857 -8.88 37.30 -16.42
CA MET A 857 -8.20 37.98 -17.53
C MET A 857 -8.49 39.49 -17.53
N ILE A 858 -9.75 39.88 -17.28
CA ILE A 858 -10.16 41.29 -17.17
C ILE A 858 -9.45 41.97 -16.00
N VAL A 859 -9.42 41.33 -14.82
CA VAL A 859 -8.75 41.87 -13.62
C VAL A 859 -7.25 42.06 -13.89
N LYS A 860 -6.57 41.09 -14.51
CA LYS A 860 -5.16 41.22 -14.88
C LYS A 860 -4.92 42.39 -15.83
N GLU A 861 -5.74 42.53 -16.87
CA GLU A 861 -5.67 43.66 -17.80
C GLU A 861 -5.93 45.01 -17.12
N LEU A 862 -6.84 45.06 -16.14
CA LEU A 862 -7.12 46.23 -15.32
C LEU A 862 -5.98 46.59 -14.37
N GLN A 863 -5.29 45.61 -13.81
CA GLN A 863 -4.15 45.79 -12.88
C GLN A 863 -2.87 46.20 -13.58
N VAL A 864 -2.65 45.77 -14.83
CA VAL A 864 -1.49 46.18 -15.65
C VAL A 864 -1.63 47.62 -16.18
N LYS A 865 -2.86 48.10 -16.40
CA LYS A 865 -3.14 49.39 -17.04
C LYS A 865 -3.33 50.65 -16.18
N PRO A 866 -3.29 50.68 -14.82
CA PRO A 866 -3.27 51.93 -14.08
C PRO A 866 -2.02 52.77 -14.40
N LEU A 867 -0.96 52.14 -14.92
CA LEU A 867 0.27 52.78 -15.41
C LEU A 867 0.15 53.46 -16.79
N LEU A 868 -0.91 53.19 -17.57
CA LEU A 868 -1.06 53.65 -18.97
C LEU A 868 -2.28 54.55 -19.24
N MET A 869 -3.06 54.90 -18.21
CA MET A 869 -4.24 55.78 -18.34
C MET A 869 -3.93 57.24 -18.76
N SER A 870 -2.69 57.57 -19.12
CA SER A 870 -2.36 58.87 -19.74
C SER A 870 -2.39 58.88 -21.28
N SER A 871 -2.49 57.74 -21.98
CA SER A 871 -2.60 57.79 -23.45
C SER A 871 -3.06 56.47 -24.10
N SER A 872 -4.35 56.35 -24.45
CA SER A 872 -4.87 55.91 -25.76
C SER A 872 -6.24 55.17 -25.73
N VAL A 873 -7.17 55.65 -26.57
CA VAL A 873 -8.57 55.19 -26.75
C VAL A 873 -8.69 53.76 -27.31
N LYS A 874 -7.61 53.17 -27.85
CA LYS A 874 -7.64 51.83 -28.46
C LYS A 874 -7.78 50.69 -27.44
N SER A 875 -7.40 50.88 -26.18
CA SER A 875 -7.47 49.83 -25.14
C SER A 875 -8.86 49.63 -24.52
N LEU A 876 -9.79 50.58 -24.71
CA LEU A 876 -11.17 50.48 -24.24
C LEU A 876 -11.99 49.44 -25.03
N LYS A 877 -11.64 49.19 -26.31
CA LYS A 877 -12.40 48.27 -27.18
C LYS A 877 -12.20 46.79 -26.82
N SER A 878 -10.98 46.37 -26.50
CA SER A 878 -10.74 44.99 -26.04
C SER A 878 -11.38 44.72 -24.67
N MET A 879 -11.40 45.73 -23.79
CA MET A 879 -12.09 45.66 -22.50
C MET A 879 -13.61 45.59 -22.65
N LEU A 880 -14.20 46.36 -23.58
CA LEU A 880 -15.63 46.28 -23.92
C LEU A 880 -16.01 44.88 -24.43
N ILE A 881 -15.16 44.22 -25.21
CA ILE A 881 -15.42 42.88 -25.74
C ILE A 881 -15.36 41.82 -24.64
N LEU A 882 -14.34 41.87 -23.79
CA LEU A 882 -14.24 40.97 -22.63
C LEU A 882 -15.43 41.16 -21.69
N SER A 883 -15.79 42.41 -21.38
CA SER A 883 -16.95 42.72 -20.52
C SER A 883 -18.27 42.30 -21.16
N ARG A 884 -18.44 42.44 -22.48
CA ARG A 884 -19.65 42.00 -23.21
C ARG A 884 -19.73 40.49 -23.31
N LEU A 885 -18.62 39.79 -23.56
CA LEU A 885 -18.57 38.32 -23.54
C LEU A 885 -18.92 37.78 -22.15
N ALA A 886 -18.39 38.40 -21.09
CA ALA A 886 -18.76 38.06 -19.70
C ALA A 886 -20.23 38.36 -19.42
N LEU A 887 -20.76 39.52 -19.86
CA LEU A 887 -22.17 39.88 -19.68
C LEU A 887 -23.11 38.91 -20.40
N LEU A 888 -22.78 38.53 -21.64
CA LEU A 888 -23.53 37.53 -22.42
C LEU A 888 -23.49 36.14 -21.78
N LEU A 889 -22.34 35.73 -21.23
CA LEU A 889 -22.20 34.48 -20.48
C LEU A 889 -23.05 34.51 -19.19
N PHE A 890 -23.04 35.65 -18.49
CA PHE A 890 -23.83 35.86 -17.27
C PHE A 890 -25.35 35.85 -17.55
N GLU A 891 -25.81 36.53 -18.58
CA GLU A 891 -27.24 36.53 -18.99
C GLU A 891 -27.73 35.12 -19.39
N ILE A 892 -26.90 34.33 -20.07
CA ILE A 892 -27.22 32.94 -20.45
C ILE A 892 -27.20 32.01 -19.21
N ALA A 893 -26.35 32.27 -18.23
CA ALA A 893 -26.32 31.54 -16.96
C ALA A 893 -27.55 31.86 -16.09
N GLU A 894 -27.94 33.13 -15.96
CA GLU A 894 -29.14 33.55 -15.22
C GLU A 894 -30.45 33.03 -15.82
N CYS A 895 -30.59 33.05 -17.15
CA CYS A 895 -31.78 32.48 -17.81
C CYS A 895 -31.94 30.98 -17.52
N ASN A 896 -30.85 30.24 -17.34
CA ASN A 896 -30.89 28.81 -17.04
C ASN A 896 -31.13 28.49 -15.56
N ILE A 897 -30.71 29.37 -14.63
CA ILE A 897 -31.04 29.25 -13.19
C ILE A 897 -32.55 29.37 -12.98
N PHE A 898 -33.22 30.26 -13.73
CA PHE A 898 -34.67 30.40 -13.67
C PHE A 898 -35.43 29.19 -14.24
N THR A 899 -34.88 28.47 -15.23
CA THR A 899 -35.49 27.23 -15.74
C THR A 899 -35.24 26.02 -14.84
N ALA A 900 -34.15 26.00 -14.07
CA ALA A 900 -33.83 24.93 -13.12
C ALA A 900 -34.61 25.06 -11.79
N SER A 901 -35.03 26.27 -11.39
CA SER A 901 -35.92 26.45 -10.22
C SER A 901 -37.40 26.16 -10.52
N LEU A 902 -37.72 25.81 -11.77
CA LEU A 902 -39.07 25.54 -12.27
C LEU A 902 -39.30 24.06 -12.64
N TYR A 903 -38.31 23.18 -12.40
CA TYR A 903 -38.39 21.72 -12.59
C TYR A 903 -38.20 20.94 -11.29
#